data_AF-A0A7S3GNC8-F1
#
_entry.id   AF-A0A7S3GNC8-F1
#
_cell.length_a   1.000
_cell.length_b   1.000
_cell.length_c   1.000
_cell.angle_alpha   90.00
_cell.angle_beta   90.00
_cell.angle_gamma   90.00
#
_symmetry.space_group_name_H-M   'P 1'
#
loop_
_entity.id
_entity.type
_entity.pdbx_description
1 polymer ?
#
loop_
_entity_poly.entity_id
_entity_poly.type
_entity_poly.pdbx_seq_one_letter_code
_entity_poly.pdbx_strand_id
1 'polypeptide(L)'
;DLEEEADVLELIASKGGALDAFRNEWLELEKTIETTLATNLDKEREVDFQNQELKSVREQLTLAKRNVDELVSQQEVLKETIEHINHKREGLVEREARNRDEIGVYSSYFGDLKDALSVGSDWSPEQLEQRILLEKERDFLSSKLENSNNQLTGMRGEIDHIYESIQTLEQENMDLDNAIDAVDSRRHHLKKEAAQMLTNKEELEKTIHELRANIVALDNELAEKNRMKKAEDKALRALDLSITKSKNQMEIYISNYDQMYRTLQETTAHLEKQNIANGKVREEIDERSAYIERINQDIKKVTKELAQVNQLRQVAAQKCLEVDAKKHAAEGAIEELQEKIATMREVDMLAVSKDIDSQDKQFSALRQELDILRKKTAGSERTARAMADLIQLNKNGKINLQLEVKVLEEEVTHSKNQIRVLLTEKEKFEHDAEVANQQYFTALEELKLQELQVQELNKKIISDQIKLKQKQSLYESVRADRNLYSKQLVDSQEEINVLKMKFRSMNHHIEQMKEEISTKDHMIVKEHFLHHSVDKERELLKNELTKIRKQVQSSEVIIENQRVEIMKLQRIIEEADQESQRQKNELTSVLSERNLLTAQLVKRNSELSEMYHRIKVQRSNLRMGERNFHHFHTDLNGVKYSLRDTVLSHNETIQKLAKADQVRARMHQLERDLLKEQTKTRALMDELETPMNVHRWRILESSDPKRFDKIIQINSLQKQLVAMSDKVTQTDLLVQEKEKVYVELKNVISRQPGPEVEEQILVYQQTLKDKVKQLAAMNQELSMYIEQVASFKYEIGDIEQKMAKMNKVWMRKMKKTRELNQ
;
A
#
# COMPACT_ATOMS: atom_id res chain seq x y z
N ASP A 1 -28.66 35.50 1.67
CA ASP A 1 -30.07 35.07 1.55
C ASP A 1 -30.27 34.42 0.19
N LEU A 2 -31.14 33.41 0.09
CA LEU A 2 -31.22 32.54 -1.10
C LEU A 2 -31.66 33.27 -2.39
N GLU A 3 -32.33 34.42 -2.28
CA GLU A 3 -32.76 35.21 -3.45
C GLU A 3 -31.59 35.94 -4.12
N GLU A 4 -30.57 36.39 -3.37
CA GLU A 4 -29.39 37.05 -3.94
C GLU A 4 -28.45 36.06 -4.68
N GLU A 5 -28.40 34.81 -4.22
CA GLU A 5 -27.58 33.75 -4.85
C GLU A 5 -28.17 33.30 -6.20
N ALA A 6 -29.51 33.31 -6.33
CA ALA A 6 -30.20 33.03 -7.58
C ALA A 6 -29.89 34.09 -8.66
N ASP A 7 -29.99 35.39 -8.32
CA ASP A 7 -29.68 36.51 -9.22
C ASP A 7 -28.22 36.45 -9.72
N VAL A 8 -27.26 36.10 -8.85
CA VAL A 8 -25.84 35.94 -9.24
C VAL A 8 -25.65 34.79 -10.22
N LEU A 9 -26.30 33.64 -9.99
CA LEU A 9 -26.20 32.49 -10.88
C LEU A 9 -26.89 32.71 -12.24
N GLU A 10 -28.01 33.43 -12.28
CA GLU A 10 -28.67 33.81 -13.54
C GLU A 10 -27.86 34.86 -14.31
N LEU A 11 -27.26 35.85 -13.61
CA LEU A 11 -26.34 36.80 -14.22
C LEU A 11 -25.12 36.12 -14.85
N ILE A 12 -24.53 35.13 -14.16
CA ILE A 12 -23.43 34.32 -14.70
C ILE A 12 -23.87 33.53 -15.94
N ALA A 13 -25.04 32.89 -15.90
CA ALA A 13 -25.59 32.16 -17.04
C ALA A 13 -25.82 33.07 -18.27
N SER A 14 -26.26 34.32 -18.06
CA SER A 14 -26.49 35.30 -19.13
C SER A 14 -25.24 35.71 -19.92
N LYS A 15 -24.03 35.51 -19.35
CA LYS A 15 -22.74 35.90 -19.95
C LYS A 15 -22.07 34.80 -20.77
N GLY A 16 -22.55 33.56 -20.69
CA GLY A 16 -21.97 32.40 -21.37
C GLY A 16 -20.54 32.07 -20.91
N GLY A 17 -19.84 31.27 -21.73
CA GLY A 17 -18.59 30.58 -21.35
C GLY A 17 -17.36 31.45 -21.03
N ALA A 18 -17.50 32.77 -20.95
CA ALA A 18 -16.49 33.65 -20.37
C ALA A 18 -16.44 33.58 -18.83
N LEU A 19 -17.54 33.15 -18.16
CA LEU A 19 -17.63 33.05 -16.71
C LEU A 19 -17.73 31.61 -16.16
N ASP A 20 -17.71 30.58 -17.01
CA ASP A 20 -17.81 29.17 -16.56
C ASP A 20 -16.69 28.77 -15.59
N ALA A 21 -15.48 29.36 -15.71
CA ALA A 21 -14.41 29.14 -14.75
C ALA A 21 -14.78 29.64 -13.34
N PHE A 22 -15.23 30.89 -13.23
CA PHE A 22 -15.70 31.50 -11.98
C PHE A 22 -16.93 30.77 -11.42
N ARG A 23 -17.84 30.30 -12.28
CA ARG A 23 -18.99 29.49 -11.89
C ARG A 23 -18.59 28.18 -11.23
N ASN A 24 -17.58 27.49 -11.78
CA ASN A 24 -17.07 26.24 -11.22
C ASN A 24 -16.33 26.48 -9.90
N GLU A 25 -15.53 27.55 -9.79
CA GLU A 25 -14.89 27.95 -8.54
C GLU A 25 -15.92 28.32 -7.45
N TRP A 26 -17.01 29.01 -7.82
CA TRP A 26 -18.11 29.33 -6.91
C TRP A 26 -18.83 28.07 -6.41
N LEU A 27 -19.21 27.16 -7.32
CA LEU A 27 -19.87 25.90 -6.96
C LEU A 27 -18.96 24.98 -6.12
N GLU A 28 -17.64 25.02 -6.31
CA GLU A 28 -16.69 24.28 -5.48
C GLU A 28 -16.50 24.95 -4.10
N LEU A 29 -16.56 26.28 -4.01
CA LEU A 29 -16.56 27.04 -2.75
C LEU A 29 -17.85 26.80 -1.95
N GLU A 30 -19.02 26.92 -2.58
CA GLU A 30 -20.35 26.66 -2.02
C GLU A 30 -20.41 25.26 -1.40
N LYS A 31 -20.00 24.23 -2.15
CA LYS A 31 -19.92 22.85 -1.67
C LYS A 31 -18.89 22.65 -0.55
N THR A 32 -17.84 23.46 -0.51
CA THR A 32 -16.87 23.47 0.60
C THR A 32 -17.47 24.12 1.86
N ILE A 33 -18.34 25.13 1.69
CA ILE A 33 -19.11 25.75 2.78
C ILE A 33 -20.17 24.78 3.31
N GLU A 34 -20.95 24.11 2.45
CA GLU A 34 -21.90 23.05 2.85
C GLU A 34 -21.22 21.95 3.68
N THR A 35 -20.10 21.42 3.17
CA THR A 35 -19.39 20.32 3.86
C THR A 35 -18.73 20.77 5.17
N THR A 36 -18.21 22.00 5.26
CA THR A 36 -17.69 22.52 6.53
C THR A 36 -18.80 22.79 7.54
N LEU A 37 -19.95 23.34 7.13
CA LEU A 37 -21.15 23.49 7.97
C LEU A 37 -21.63 22.14 8.51
N ALA A 38 -21.74 21.12 7.66
CA ALA A 38 -22.10 19.77 8.08
C ALA A 38 -21.12 19.21 9.14
N THR A 39 -19.80 19.34 8.91
CA THR A 39 -18.80 18.88 9.90
C THR A 39 -18.76 19.69 11.20
N ASN A 40 -19.32 20.91 11.23
CA ASN A 40 -19.49 21.67 12.46
C ASN A 40 -20.76 21.23 13.20
N LEU A 41 -21.88 21.01 12.51
CA LEU A 41 -23.12 20.51 13.10
C LEU A 41 -22.92 19.14 13.79
N ASP A 42 -22.14 18.25 13.18
CA ASP A 42 -21.81 16.95 13.79
C ASP A 42 -20.85 17.07 14.99
N LYS A 43 -20.00 18.10 15.05
CA LYS A 43 -19.20 18.41 16.25
C LYS A 43 -20.03 19.03 17.37
N GLU A 44 -21.01 19.87 17.05
CA GLU A 44 -21.93 20.43 18.03
C GLU A 44 -22.74 19.31 18.71
N ARG A 45 -23.21 18.33 17.92
CA ARG A 45 -23.88 17.12 18.43
C ARG A 45 -22.98 16.28 19.35
N GLU A 46 -21.72 16.10 18.98
CA GLU A 46 -20.73 15.38 19.80
C GLU A 46 -20.46 16.11 21.13
N VAL A 47 -20.32 17.45 21.10
CA VAL A 47 -20.17 18.29 22.30
C VAL A 47 -21.42 18.23 23.19
N ASP A 48 -22.62 18.24 22.62
CA ASP A 48 -23.87 18.07 23.37
C ASP A 48 -23.98 16.68 24.02
N PHE A 49 -23.55 15.62 23.32
CA PHE A 49 -23.50 14.27 23.87
C PHE A 49 -22.53 14.18 25.06
N GLN A 50 -21.30 14.69 24.91
CA GLN A 50 -20.31 14.73 25.99
C GLN A 50 -20.76 15.58 27.18
N ASN A 51 -21.50 16.67 26.95
CA ASN A 51 -22.12 17.47 28.01
C ASN A 51 -23.22 16.69 28.77
N GLN A 52 -24.00 15.83 28.10
CA GLN A 52 -24.98 14.96 28.75
C GLN A 52 -24.31 13.87 29.60
N GLU A 53 -23.25 13.22 29.10
CA GLU A 53 -22.46 12.27 29.89
C GLU A 53 -21.88 12.95 31.14
N LEU A 54 -21.21 14.09 30.99
CA LEU A 54 -20.67 14.90 32.09
C LEU A 54 -21.73 15.28 33.13
N LYS A 55 -22.98 15.55 32.70
CA LYS A 55 -24.08 15.84 33.62
C LYS A 55 -24.46 14.60 34.43
N SER A 56 -24.60 13.44 33.79
CA SER A 56 -24.94 12.18 34.47
C SER A 56 -23.88 11.75 35.49
N VAL A 57 -22.59 11.91 35.15
CA VAL A 57 -21.46 11.62 36.06
C VAL A 57 -21.46 12.56 37.26
N ARG A 58 -21.80 13.84 37.08
CA ARG A 58 -21.96 14.80 38.19
C ARG A 58 -23.13 14.42 39.10
N GLU A 59 -24.27 14.02 38.54
CA GLU A 59 -25.43 13.57 39.32
C GLU A 59 -25.10 12.30 40.14
N GLN A 60 -24.45 11.30 39.52
CA GLN A 60 -23.94 10.10 40.22
C GLN A 60 -22.96 10.46 41.34
N LEU A 61 -22.02 11.38 41.11
CA LEU A 61 -21.06 11.83 42.12
C LEU A 61 -21.75 12.52 43.31
N THR A 62 -22.82 13.30 43.08
CA THR A 62 -23.60 13.90 44.18
C THR A 62 -24.41 12.88 44.98
N LEU A 63 -24.90 11.82 44.33
CA LEU A 63 -25.60 10.72 45.00
C LEU A 63 -24.63 9.90 45.86
N ALA A 64 -23.45 9.56 45.33
CA ALA A 64 -22.40 8.85 46.05
C ALA A 64 -21.93 9.61 47.30
N LYS A 65 -21.81 10.95 47.23
CA LYS A 65 -21.46 11.78 48.40
C LYS A 65 -22.52 11.70 49.51
N ARG A 66 -23.81 11.86 49.18
CA ARG A 66 -24.89 11.73 50.18
C ARG A 66 -24.87 10.38 50.90
N ASN A 67 -24.65 9.30 50.16
CA ASN A 67 -24.56 7.96 50.77
C ASN A 67 -23.35 7.83 51.72
N VAL A 68 -22.24 8.51 51.44
CA VAL A 68 -21.08 8.56 52.37
C VAL A 68 -21.41 9.39 53.61
N ASP A 69 -22.03 10.55 53.44
CA ASP A 69 -22.41 11.45 54.54
C ASP A 69 -23.43 10.76 55.50
N GLU A 70 -24.41 10.02 54.96
CA GLU A 70 -25.35 9.21 55.75
C GLU A 70 -24.66 8.06 56.51
N LEU A 71 -23.71 7.36 55.88
CA LEU A 71 -22.96 6.27 56.53
C LEU A 71 -22.04 6.77 57.65
N VAL A 72 -21.44 7.97 57.50
CA VAL A 72 -20.65 8.61 58.57
C VAL A 72 -21.54 8.96 59.75
N SER A 73 -22.72 9.55 59.51
CA SER A 73 -23.68 9.86 60.58
C SER A 73 -24.15 8.60 61.34
N GLN A 74 -24.44 7.50 60.63
CA GLN A 74 -24.75 6.22 61.26
C GLN A 74 -23.59 5.66 62.09
N GLN A 75 -22.33 5.87 61.66
CA GLN A 75 -21.15 5.43 62.41
C GLN A 75 -20.96 6.22 63.72
N GLU A 76 -21.32 7.50 63.76
CA GLU A 76 -21.24 8.32 64.98
C GLU A 76 -22.28 7.88 66.03
N VAL A 77 -23.55 7.68 65.62
CA VAL A 77 -24.60 7.15 66.51
C VAL A 77 -24.22 5.79 67.09
N LEU A 78 -23.59 4.92 66.29
CA LEU A 78 -23.11 3.62 66.76
C LEU A 78 -21.99 3.75 67.81
N LYS A 79 -21.09 4.73 67.72
CA LYS A 79 -20.08 4.98 68.77
C LYS A 79 -20.71 5.41 70.09
N GLU A 80 -21.62 6.38 70.06
CA GLU A 80 -22.30 6.87 71.27
C GLU A 80 -23.04 5.73 72.01
N THR A 81 -23.71 4.84 71.27
CA THR A 81 -24.37 3.67 71.88
C THR A 81 -23.39 2.67 72.50
N ILE A 82 -22.23 2.45 71.90
CA ILE A 82 -21.17 1.57 72.44
C ILE A 82 -20.55 2.16 73.71
N GLU A 83 -20.32 3.47 73.76
CA GLU A 83 -19.79 4.16 74.95
C GLU A 83 -20.80 4.09 76.12
N HIS A 84 -22.10 4.30 75.85
CA HIS A 84 -23.15 4.15 76.88
C HIS A 84 -23.29 2.72 77.42
N ILE A 85 -23.07 1.70 76.58
CA ILE A 85 -23.07 0.29 77.01
C ILE A 85 -21.85 -0.02 77.88
N ASN A 86 -20.65 0.45 77.50
CA ASN A 86 -19.44 0.24 78.29
C ASN A 86 -19.56 0.88 79.70
N HIS A 87 -20.09 2.10 79.78
CA HIS A 87 -20.23 2.79 81.07
C HIS A 87 -21.27 2.12 81.99
N LYS A 88 -22.32 1.52 81.42
CA LYS A 88 -23.25 0.64 82.17
C LYS A 88 -22.58 -0.63 82.68
N ARG A 89 -21.66 -1.23 81.91
CA ARG A 89 -20.91 -2.43 82.33
C ARG A 89 -20.00 -2.12 83.52
N GLU A 90 -19.29 -0.99 83.50
CA GLU A 90 -18.44 -0.52 84.60
C GLU A 90 -19.24 -0.36 85.91
N GLY A 91 -20.40 0.31 85.84
CA GLY A 91 -21.30 0.50 86.98
C GLY A 91 -21.96 -0.78 87.52
N LEU A 92 -21.91 -1.90 86.79
CA LEU A 92 -22.31 -3.22 87.30
C LEU A 92 -21.16 -3.92 88.02
N VAL A 93 -19.94 -3.86 87.48
CA VAL A 93 -18.74 -4.48 88.08
C VAL A 93 -18.43 -3.88 89.45
N GLU A 94 -18.52 -2.56 89.62
CA GLU A 94 -18.34 -1.92 90.94
C GLU A 94 -19.41 -2.34 91.97
N ARG A 95 -20.59 -2.74 91.50
CA ARG A 95 -21.72 -3.14 92.35
C ARG A 95 -21.56 -4.57 92.81
N GLU A 96 -21.10 -5.44 91.92
CA GLU A 96 -20.79 -6.83 92.23
C GLU A 96 -19.64 -6.94 93.24
N ALA A 97 -18.59 -6.13 93.08
CA ALA A 97 -17.48 -6.05 94.03
C ALA A 97 -17.95 -5.74 95.47
N ARG A 98 -18.75 -4.69 95.64
CA ARG A 98 -19.32 -4.29 96.95
C ARG A 98 -20.16 -5.40 97.59
N ASN A 99 -20.96 -6.12 96.80
CA ASN A 99 -21.76 -7.23 97.31
C ASN A 99 -20.90 -8.40 97.84
N ARG A 100 -19.72 -8.66 97.25
CA ARG A 100 -18.79 -9.70 97.75
C ARG A 100 -18.19 -9.32 99.11
N ASP A 101 -17.85 -8.05 99.30
CA ASP A 101 -17.30 -7.54 100.57
C ASP A 101 -18.31 -7.68 101.72
N GLU A 102 -19.59 -7.36 101.49
CA GLU A 102 -20.65 -7.53 102.49
C GLU A 102 -20.85 -9.00 102.90
N ILE A 103 -20.81 -9.93 101.94
CA ILE A 103 -20.94 -11.38 102.22
C ILE A 103 -19.81 -11.88 103.14
N GLY A 104 -18.59 -11.35 102.98
CA GLY A 104 -17.45 -11.69 103.85
C GLY A 104 -17.70 -11.36 105.33
N VAL A 105 -18.34 -10.23 105.62
CA VAL A 105 -18.63 -9.78 106.99
C VAL A 105 -19.61 -10.72 107.70
N TYR A 106 -20.71 -11.08 107.03
CA TYR A 106 -21.71 -12.00 107.61
C TYR A 106 -21.16 -13.41 107.84
N SER A 107 -20.25 -13.87 106.98
CA SER A 107 -19.62 -15.19 107.14
C SER A 107 -18.72 -15.28 108.39
N SER A 108 -18.10 -14.16 108.82
CA SER A 108 -17.32 -14.13 110.08
C SER A 108 -18.23 -14.28 111.30
N TYR A 109 -19.33 -13.52 111.33
CA TYR A 109 -20.30 -13.53 112.44
C TYR A 109 -20.93 -14.92 112.70
N PHE A 110 -21.02 -15.75 111.65
CA PHE A 110 -21.52 -17.13 111.75
C PHE A 110 -20.51 -18.12 112.36
N GLY A 111 -19.22 -17.77 112.39
CA GLY A 111 -18.19 -18.51 113.12
C GLY A 111 -18.29 -18.26 114.63
N ASP A 112 -18.27 -16.98 115.01
CA ASP A 112 -18.24 -16.55 116.43
C ASP A 112 -19.43 -17.07 117.24
N LEU A 113 -20.62 -17.16 116.61
CA LEU A 113 -21.83 -17.69 117.25
C LEU A 113 -21.81 -19.21 117.50
N LYS A 114 -20.92 -19.95 116.82
CA LYS A 114 -20.87 -21.42 116.85
C LYS A 114 -20.04 -21.95 118.02
N ASP A 115 -18.94 -21.28 118.34
CA ASP A 115 -18.05 -21.70 119.43
C ASP A 115 -18.67 -21.45 120.82
N ALA A 116 -19.55 -20.45 120.92
CA ALA A 116 -20.28 -20.08 122.15
C ALA A 116 -21.27 -21.15 122.68
N LEU A 117 -21.59 -22.19 121.89
CA LEU A 117 -22.60 -23.22 122.21
C LEU A 117 -22.00 -24.56 122.72
N SER A 118 -20.71 -24.59 123.05
CA SER A 118 -19.95 -25.84 123.24
C SER A 118 -19.72 -26.31 124.69
N VAL A 119 -20.38 -25.69 125.69
CA VAL A 119 -20.27 -26.05 127.13
C VAL A 119 -21.65 -26.40 127.70
N GLY A 120 -21.78 -27.48 128.48
CA GLY A 120 -23.06 -27.99 128.99
C GLY A 120 -22.95 -28.87 130.24
N SER A 121 -23.98 -29.72 130.48
CA SER A 121 -24.20 -30.55 131.69
C SER A 121 -24.56 -29.74 132.97
N ASP A 122 -25.54 -30.10 133.81
CA ASP A 122 -26.62 -31.11 133.72
C ASP A 122 -27.91 -30.60 134.41
N TRP A 123 -29.07 -31.21 134.12
CA TRP A 123 -30.41 -30.68 134.45
C TRP A 123 -31.14 -31.55 135.49
N SER A 124 -31.75 -30.90 136.50
CA SER A 124 -32.31 -31.47 137.75
C SER A 124 -33.85 -31.70 137.70
N PRO A 125 -34.54 -32.14 138.78
CA PRO A 125 -35.98 -32.49 138.71
C PRO A 125 -36.95 -31.39 138.24
N GLU A 126 -36.80 -30.13 138.68
CA GLU A 126 -37.65 -29.02 138.19
C GLU A 126 -37.47 -28.78 136.68
N GLN A 127 -36.29 -29.08 136.18
CA GLN A 127 -35.93 -28.94 134.78
C GLN A 127 -36.54 -30.05 133.90
N LEU A 128 -37.18 -31.07 134.48
CA LEU A 128 -37.98 -32.06 133.73
C LEU A 128 -39.33 -31.48 133.27
N GLU A 129 -39.90 -30.53 134.01
CA GLU A 129 -41.14 -29.85 133.61
C GLU A 129 -40.86 -28.74 132.59
N GLN A 130 -39.74 -28.02 132.75
CA GLN A 130 -39.18 -27.19 131.67
C GLN A 130 -38.84 -28.02 130.43
N ARG A 131 -38.34 -29.26 130.57
CA ARG A 131 -38.15 -30.16 129.42
C ARG A 131 -39.44 -30.42 128.66
N ILE A 132 -40.60 -30.55 129.30
CA ILE A 132 -41.88 -30.77 128.59
C ILE A 132 -42.31 -29.50 127.81
N LEU A 133 -41.99 -28.30 128.32
CA LEU A 133 -42.15 -27.05 127.58
C LEU A 133 -41.14 -26.94 126.42
N LEU A 134 -39.88 -27.29 126.65
CA LEU A 134 -38.81 -27.31 125.64
C LEU A 134 -38.98 -28.43 124.61
N GLU A 135 -39.69 -29.52 124.91
CA GLU A 135 -40.13 -30.51 123.90
C GLU A 135 -41.31 -29.95 123.08
N LYS A 136 -42.21 -29.19 123.74
CA LYS A 136 -43.14 -28.20 123.15
C LYS A 136 -42.48 -27.36 122.04
N GLU A 137 -41.47 -26.60 122.46
CA GLU A 137 -40.72 -25.69 121.60
C GLU A 137 -39.83 -26.44 120.60
N ARG A 138 -39.23 -27.59 120.96
CA ARG A 138 -38.51 -28.47 120.03
C ARG A 138 -39.41 -28.91 118.90
N ASP A 139 -40.64 -29.34 119.17
CA ASP A 139 -41.52 -29.87 118.13
C ASP A 139 -42.08 -28.74 117.25
N PHE A 140 -42.34 -27.56 117.83
CA PHE A 140 -42.64 -26.35 117.07
C PHE A 140 -41.46 -25.88 116.21
N LEU A 141 -40.24 -25.86 116.77
CA LEU A 141 -39.01 -25.53 116.06
C LEU A 141 -38.64 -26.59 115.04
N SER A 142 -38.96 -27.86 115.26
CA SER A 142 -38.75 -28.97 114.32
C SER A 142 -39.72 -28.87 113.15
N SER A 143 -41.00 -28.54 113.38
CA SER A 143 -41.94 -28.24 112.30
C SER A 143 -41.57 -26.95 111.54
N LYS A 144 -41.02 -25.95 112.23
CA LYS A 144 -40.47 -24.73 111.59
C LYS A 144 -39.20 -25.02 110.80
N LEU A 145 -38.33 -25.91 111.30
CA LEU A 145 -37.13 -26.39 110.63
C LEU A 145 -37.49 -27.24 109.40
N GLU A 146 -38.49 -28.10 109.51
CA GLU A 146 -39.01 -28.92 108.41
C GLU A 146 -39.63 -28.04 107.32
N ASN A 147 -40.45 -27.05 107.67
CA ASN A 147 -40.93 -26.06 106.71
C ASN A 147 -39.79 -25.23 106.08
N SER A 148 -38.80 -24.80 106.86
CA SER A 148 -37.61 -24.10 106.35
C SER A 148 -36.75 -25.00 105.44
N ASN A 149 -36.65 -26.29 105.75
CA ASN A 149 -35.91 -27.28 104.98
C ASN A 149 -36.66 -27.64 103.68
N ASN A 150 -37.99 -27.65 103.69
CA ASN A 150 -38.85 -27.77 102.51
C ASN A 150 -38.77 -26.52 101.62
N GLN A 151 -38.64 -25.32 102.22
CA GLN A 151 -38.33 -24.09 101.49
C GLN A 151 -36.91 -24.13 100.90
N LEU A 152 -35.93 -24.66 101.64
CA LEU A 152 -34.55 -24.83 101.13
C LEU A 152 -34.43 -25.90 100.04
N THR A 153 -35.23 -26.97 100.05
CA THR A 153 -35.28 -27.93 98.93
C THR A 153 -36.04 -27.37 97.74
N GLY A 154 -37.08 -26.55 97.96
CA GLY A 154 -37.72 -25.75 96.91
C GLY A 154 -36.72 -24.80 96.23
N MET A 155 -36.07 -23.94 97.01
CA MET A 155 -35.04 -23.01 96.52
C MET A 155 -33.86 -23.72 95.87
N ARG A 156 -33.45 -24.91 96.34
CA ARG A 156 -32.43 -25.73 95.67
C ARG A 156 -32.92 -26.23 94.33
N GLY A 157 -34.15 -26.73 94.21
CA GLY A 157 -34.74 -27.10 92.93
C GLY A 157 -34.84 -25.92 91.96
N GLU A 158 -35.21 -24.73 92.45
CA GLU A 158 -35.20 -23.49 91.66
C GLU A 158 -33.78 -23.11 91.21
N ILE A 159 -32.78 -23.23 92.09
CA ILE A 159 -31.36 -22.98 91.78
C ILE A 159 -30.82 -23.99 90.76
N ASP A 160 -31.11 -25.29 90.93
CA ASP A 160 -30.68 -26.35 90.02
C ASP A 160 -31.30 -26.12 88.61
N HIS A 161 -32.56 -25.73 88.54
CA HIS A 161 -33.26 -25.44 87.28
C HIS A 161 -32.80 -24.11 86.65
N ILE A 162 -32.38 -23.14 87.46
CA ILE A 162 -31.66 -21.93 86.99
C ILE A 162 -30.29 -22.30 86.44
N TYR A 163 -29.56 -23.24 87.04
CA TYR A 163 -28.29 -23.72 86.50
C TYR A 163 -28.46 -24.50 85.19
N GLU A 164 -29.48 -25.35 85.05
CA GLU A 164 -29.83 -25.96 83.75
C GLU A 164 -30.13 -24.88 82.69
N SER A 165 -30.93 -23.87 83.04
CA SER A 165 -31.28 -22.76 82.15
C SER A 165 -30.08 -21.92 81.73
N ILE A 166 -29.19 -21.59 82.68
CA ILE A 166 -27.91 -20.92 82.40
C ILE A 166 -27.05 -21.79 81.48
N GLN A 167 -26.91 -23.09 81.76
CA GLN A 167 -26.10 -23.98 80.92
C GLN A 167 -26.65 -24.09 79.48
N THR A 168 -27.98 -24.10 79.29
CA THR A 168 -28.57 -24.03 77.95
C THR A 168 -28.31 -22.69 77.26
N LEU A 169 -28.40 -21.56 77.98
CA LEU A 169 -28.14 -20.24 77.42
C LEU A 169 -26.65 -19.98 77.14
N GLU A 170 -25.74 -20.53 77.93
CA GLU A 170 -24.30 -20.52 77.65
C GLU A 170 -23.99 -21.32 76.37
N GLN A 171 -24.67 -22.45 76.19
CA GLN A 171 -24.49 -23.30 75.01
C GLN A 171 -25.12 -22.69 73.74
N GLU A 172 -26.30 -22.05 73.85
CA GLU A 172 -26.90 -21.26 72.76
C GLU A 172 -26.04 -20.04 72.39
N ASN A 173 -25.47 -19.32 73.37
CA ASN A 173 -24.52 -18.24 73.09
C ASN A 173 -23.26 -18.76 72.38
N MET A 174 -22.71 -19.90 72.81
CA MET A 174 -21.51 -20.46 72.16
C MET A 174 -21.80 -20.92 70.72
N ASP A 175 -22.99 -21.46 70.44
CA ASP A 175 -23.41 -21.78 69.07
C ASP A 175 -23.67 -20.51 68.23
N LEU A 176 -24.17 -19.42 68.82
CA LEU A 176 -24.32 -18.12 68.18
C LEU A 176 -22.98 -17.44 67.88
N ASP A 177 -22.02 -17.47 68.80
CA ASP A 177 -20.65 -16.96 68.58
C ASP A 177 -19.94 -17.73 67.46
N ASN A 178 -20.05 -19.07 67.46
CA ASN A 178 -19.55 -19.91 66.35
C ASN A 178 -20.21 -19.54 65.00
N ALA A 179 -21.51 -19.22 65.01
CA ALA A 179 -22.22 -18.77 63.81
C ALA A 179 -21.79 -17.36 63.36
N ILE A 180 -21.50 -16.46 64.29
CA ILE A 180 -20.96 -15.12 64.03
C ILE A 180 -19.56 -15.23 63.40
N ASP A 181 -18.65 -16.02 63.98
CA ASP A 181 -17.30 -16.24 63.45
C ASP A 181 -17.32 -16.87 62.04
N ALA A 182 -18.26 -17.79 61.78
CA ALA A 182 -18.45 -18.37 60.45
C ALA A 182 -18.97 -17.34 59.43
N VAL A 183 -19.92 -16.47 59.84
CA VAL A 183 -20.43 -15.38 59.00
C VAL A 183 -19.34 -14.32 58.76
N ASP A 184 -18.54 -13.97 59.76
CA ASP A 184 -17.52 -12.93 59.63
C ASP A 184 -16.31 -13.43 58.81
N SER A 185 -15.92 -14.70 58.98
CA SER A 185 -14.97 -15.37 58.09
C SER A 185 -15.43 -15.33 56.62
N ARG A 186 -16.72 -15.58 56.36
CA ARG A 186 -17.32 -15.50 55.03
C ARG A 186 -17.40 -14.07 54.51
N ARG A 187 -17.70 -13.09 55.37
CA ARG A 187 -17.65 -11.66 55.06
C ARG A 187 -16.23 -11.23 54.67
N HIS A 188 -15.22 -11.72 55.37
CA HIS A 188 -13.81 -11.43 55.08
C HIS A 188 -13.37 -12.02 53.74
N HIS A 189 -13.78 -13.26 53.43
CA HIS A 189 -13.50 -13.90 52.14
C HIS A 189 -14.16 -13.14 50.98
N LEU A 190 -15.45 -12.81 51.08
CA LEU A 190 -16.17 -12.02 50.08
C LEU A 190 -15.57 -10.62 49.89
N LYS A 191 -15.11 -9.98 50.98
CA LYS A 191 -14.45 -8.66 50.91
C LYS A 191 -13.08 -8.74 50.19
N LYS A 192 -12.35 -9.84 50.36
CA LYS A 192 -11.10 -10.11 49.62
C LYS A 192 -11.35 -10.38 48.14
N GLU A 193 -12.35 -11.19 47.81
CA GLU A 193 -12.75 -11.45 46.42
C GLU A 193 -13.25 -10.17 45.73
N ALA A 194 -14.06 -9.35 46.41
CA ALA A 194 -14.51 -8.05 45.89
C ALA A 194 -13.33 -7.10 45.63
N ALA A 195 -12.31 -7.08 46.49
CA ALA A 195 -11.10 -6.29 46.27
C ALA A 195 -10.29 -6.80 45.06
N GLN A 196 -10.13 -8.11 44.89
CA GLN A 196 -9.45 -8.69 43.72
C GLN A 196 -10.25 -8.47 42.42
N MET A 197 -11.58 -8.52 42.47
CA MET A 197 -12.43 -8.13 41.33
C MET A 197 -12.28 -6.63 40.99
N LEU A 198 -12.09 -5.76 41.99
CA LEU A 198 -11.85 -4.34 41.76
C LEU A 198 -10.50 -4.08 41.09
N THR A 199 -9.40 -4.71 41.56
CA THR A 199 -8.08 -4.56 40.92
C THR A 199 -8.08 -5.12 39.50
N ASN A 200 -8.68 -6.30 39.29
CA ASN A 200 -8.80 -6.90 37.96
C ASN A 200 -9.64 -6.01 37.02
N LYS A 201 -10.70 -5.36 37.54
CA LYS A 201 -11.50 -4.38 36.80
C LYS A 201 -10.65 -3.16 36.41
N GLU A 202 -9.87 -2.59 37.32
CA GLU A 202 -9.01 -1.44 37.02
C GLU A 202 -7.92 -1.77 35.99
N GLU A 203 -7.35 -2.98 36.02
CA GLU A 203 -6.39 -3.45 35.03
C GLU A 203 -7.04 -3.69 33.65
N LEU A 204 -8.26 -4.23 33.62
CA LEU A 204 -9.07 -4.34 32.41
C LEU A 204 -9.48 -2.96 31.86
N GLU A 205 -9.85 -2.01 32.71
CA GLU A 205 -10.19 -0.64 32.27
C GLU A 205 -8.97 0.13 31.75
N LYS A 206 -7.78 -0.06 32.35
CA LYS A 206 -6.50 0.48 31.84
C LYS A 206 -6.16 -0.11 30.47
N THR A 207 -6.16 -1.44 30.34
CA THR A 207 -5.85 -2.10 29.06
C THR A 207 -6.89 -1.81 27.96
N ILE A 208 -8.18 -1.63 28.31
CA ILE A 208 -9.19 -1.13 27.38
C ILE A 208 -8.90 0.33 26.97
N HIS A 209 -8.42 1.19 27.87
CA HIS A 209 -8.00 2.56 27.54
C HIS A 209 -6.80 2.57 26.59
N GLU A 210 -5.78 1.77 26.87
CA GLU A 210 -4.59 1.62 26.02
C GLU A 210 -4.96 1.07 24.63
N LEU A 211 -5.82 0.05 24.56
CA LEU A 211 -6.33 -0.49 23.29
C LEU A 211 -7.15 0.55 22.52
N ARG A 212 -7.99 1.36 23.19
CA ARG A 212 -8.71 2.48 22.55
C ARG A 212 -7.76 3.55 22.02
N ALA A 213 -6.73 3.93 22.79
CA ALA A 213 -5.71 4.87 22.35
C ALA A 213 -4.92 4.35 21.15
N ASN A 214 -4.56 3.06 21.16
CA ASN A 214 -3.88 2.40 20.04
C ASN A 214 -4.77 2.29 18.78
N ILE A 215 -6.08 2.04 18.93
CA ILE A 215 -7.03 2.08 17.81
C ILE A 215 -7.12 3.49 17.21
N VAL A 216 -7.26 4.52 18.05
CA VAL A 216 -7.29 5.92 17.59
C VAL A 216 -5.97 6.33 16.94
N ALA A 217 -4.82 5.84 17.42
CA ALA A 217 -3.53 6.06 16.77
C ALA A 217 -3.48 5.38 15.39
N LEU A 218 -3.90 4.11 15.30
CA LEU A 218 -3.97 3.38 14.03
C LEU A 218 -4.93 4.04 13.04
N ASP A 219 -6.13 4.45 13.44
CA ASP A 219 -7.09 5.12 12.56
C ASP A 219 -6.57 6.48 12.05
N ASN A 220 -5.82 7.22 12.88
CA ASN A 220 -5.15 8.44 12.42
C ASN A 220 -4.02 8.14 11.42
N GLU A 221 -3.17 7.14 11.66
CA GLU A 221 -2.18 6.69 10.67
C GLU A 221 -2.85 6.20 9.38
N LEU A 222 -3.94 5.43 9.46
CA LEU A 222 -4.67 4.88 8.32
C LEU A 222 -5.36 6.00 7.52
N ALA A 223 -5.90 7.02 8.20
CA ALA A 223 -6.42 8.23 7.57
C ALA A 223 -5.31 9.04 6.87
N GLU A 224 -4.12 9.18 7.47
CA GLU A 224 -2.99 9.87 6.88
C GLU A 224 -2.39 9.11 5.68
N LYS A 225 -2.21 7.79 5.79
CA LYS A 225 -1.85 6.89 4.69
C LYS A 225 -2.86 6.98 3.54
N ASN A 226 -4.16 7.08 3.84
CA ASN A 226 -5.20 7.28 2.83
C ASN A 226 -5.17 8.68 2.19
N ARG A 227 -4.77 9.73 2.92
CA ARG A 227 -4.52 11.07 2.35
C ARG A 227 -3.30 11.06 1.43
N MET A 228 -2.19 10.46 1.86
CA MET A 228 -0.99 10.28 1.05
C MET A 228 -1.29 9.48 -0.22
N LYS A 229 -1.95 8.33 -0.11
CA LYS A 229 -2.39 7.54 -1.27
C LYS A 229 -3.27 8.32 -2.24
N LYS A 230 -4.22 9.13 -1.75
CA LYS A 230 -5.04 10.02 -2.61
C LYS A 230 -4.24 11.14 -3.27
N ALA A 231 -3.13 11.59 -2.67
CA ALA A 231 -2.21 12.53 -3.29
C ALA A 231 -1.33 11.85 -4.36
N GLU A 232 -0.82 10.65 -4.08
CA GLU A 232 -0.08 9.80 -5.03
C GLU A 232 -0.95 9.39 -6.23
N ASP A 233 -2.20 8.97 -6.01
CA ASP A 233 -3.19 8.69 -7.06
C ASP A 233 -3.44 9.92 -7.96
N LYS A 234 -3.47 11.14 -7.38
CA LYS A 234 -3.58 12.39 -8.15
C LYS A 234 -2.30 12.69 -8.94
N ALA A 235 -1.13 12.50 -8.33
CA ALA A 235 0.17 12.72 -8.97
C ALA A 235 0.41 11.72 -10.12
N LEU A 236 0.08 10.44 -9.93
CA LEU A 236 0.12 9.40 -10.96
C LEU A 236 -0.81 9.74 -12.13
N ARG A 237 -2.06 10.13 -11.87
CA ARG A 237 -2.99 10.56 -12.93
C ARG A 237 -2.48 11.80 -13.69
N ALA A 238 -1.85 12.76 -13.01
CA ALA A 238 -1.23 13.91 -13.65
C ALA A 238 -0.02 13.51 -14.51
N LEU A 239 0.77 12.55 -14.03
CA LEU A 239 1.91 11.98 -14.76
C LEU A 239 1.46 11.18 -15.98
N ASP A 240 0.42 10.34 -15.88
CA ASP A 240 -0.20 9.63 -16.99
C ASP A 240 -0.80 10.59 -18.03
N LEU A 241 -1.42 11.69 -17.59
CA LEU A 241 -1.91 12.75 -18.48
C LEU A 241 -0.76 13.49 -19.19
N SER A 242 0.39 13.64 -18.53
CA SER A 242 1.61 14.19 -19.13
C SER A 242 2.24 13.21 -20.13
N ILE A 243 2.32 11.92 -19.77
CA ILE A 243 2.84 10.84 -20.62
C ILE A 243 1.96 10.64 -21.85
N THR A 244 0.63 10.73 -21.73
CA THR A 244 -0.28 10.66 -22.89
C THR A 244 -0.19 11.90 -23.78
N LYS A 245 -0.07 13.11 -23.22
CA LYS A 245 0.24 14.31 -24.02
C LYS A 245 1.57 14.17 -24.78
N SER A 246 2.61 13.69 -24.10
CA SER A 246 3.94 13.45 -24.69
C SER A 246 3.91 12.36 -25.76
N LYS A 247 3.18 11.25 -25.55
CA LYS A 247 2.96 10.21 -26.56
C LYS A 247 2.22 10.75 -27.78
N ASN A 248 1.15 11.51 -27.60
CA ASN A 248 0.41 12.11 -28.72
C ASN A 248 1.28 13.11 -29.51
N GLN A 249 2.13 13.89 -28.83
CA GLN A 249 3.13 14.73 -29.48
C GLN A 249 4.18 13.90 -30.25
N MET A 250 4.67 12.79 -29.66
CA MET A 250 5.58 11.86 -30.33
C MET A 250 4.93 11.20 -31.56
N GLU A 251 3.66 10.81 -31.50
CA GLU A 251 2.92 10.28 -32.66
C GLU A 251 2.75 11.33 -33.77
N ILE A 252 2.52 12.60 -33.41
CA ILE A 252 2.52 13.72 -34.37
C ILE A 252 3.92 13.90 -34.97
N TYR A 253 4.99 13.86 -34.19
CA TYR A 253 6.37 13.93 -34.70
C TYR A 253 6.73 12.75 -35.59
N ILE A 254 6.29 11.53 -35.26
CA ILE A 254 6.47 10.33 -36.09
C ILE A 254 5.68 10.47 -37.40
N SER A 255 4.42 10.91 -37.36
CA SER A 255 3.63 11.16 -38.58
C SER A 255 4.26 12.24 -39.48
N ASN A 256 4.78 13.32 -38.87
CA ASN A 256 5.49 14.37 -39.59
C ASN A 256 6.83 13.86 -40.15
N TYR A 257 7.54 13.00 -39.43
CA TYR A 257 8.76 12.35 -39.90
C TYR A 257 8.48 11.39 -41.06
N ASP A 258 7.44 10.56 -40.98
CA ASP A 258 6.98 9.69 -42.05
C ASP A 258 6.58 10.48 -43.31
N GLN A 259 5.90 11.62 -43.13
CA GLN A 259 5.55 12.51 -44.23
C GLN A 259 6.79 13.17 -44.86
N MET A 260 7.70 13.71 -44.03
CA MET A 260 8.99 14.25 -44.49
C MET A 260 9.81 13.18 -45.21
N TYR A 261 9.90 11.97 -44.68
CA TYR A 261 10.61 10.85 -45.27
C TYR A 261 10.04 10.44 -46.63
N ARG A 262 8.70 10.40 -46.78
CA ARG A 262 8.06 10.19 -48.08
C ARG A 262 8.39 11.32 -49.06
N THR A 263 8.30 12.59 -48.66
CA THR A 263 8.68 13.70 -49.55
C THR A 263 10.17 13.71 -49.89
N LEU A 264 11.04 13.21 -49.01
CA LEU A 264 12.47 13.01 -49.28
C LEU A 264 12.69 11.86 -50.27
N GLN A 265 11.95 10.76 -50.14
CA GLN A 265 12.00 9.61 -51.04
C GLN A 265 11.43 9.95 -52.44
N GLU A 266 10.38 10.76 -52.51
CA GLU A 266 9.83 11.30 -53.75
C GLU A 266 10.80 12.29 -54.42
N THR A 267 11.35 13.26 -53.67
CA THR A 267 12.29 14.25 -54.22
C THR A 267 13.62 13.63 -54.64
N THR A 268 14.13 12.61 -53.93
CA THR A 268 15.30 11.85 -54.38
C THR A 268 15.01 11.02 -55.62
N ALA A 269 13.85 10.36 -55.72
CA ALA A 269 13.45 9.69 -56.96
C ALA A 269 13.23 10.66 -58.14
N HIS A 270 12.79 11.90 -57.88
CA HIS A 270 12.74 12.96 -58.90
C HIS A 270 14.13 13.47 -59.30
N LEU A 271 15.05 13.63 -58.34
CA LEU A 271 16.45 13.99 -58.59
C LEU A 271 17.16 12.91 -59.42
N GLU A 272 16.95 11.64 -59.12
CA GLU A 272 17.52 10.51 -59.85
C GLU A 272 16.98 10.44 -61.29
N LYS A 273 15.67 10.64 -61.49
CA LYS A 273 15.07 10.80 -62.83
C LYS A 273 15.67 11.99 -63.60
N GLN A 274 15.91 13.13 -62.95
CA GLN A 274 16.57 14.26 -63.58
C GLN A 274 18.06 14.00 -63.86
N ASN A 275 18.77 13.27 -63.01
CA ASN A 275 20.16 12.88 -63.26
C ASN A 275 20.27 11.93 -64.47
N ILE A 276 19.33 11.00 -64.63
CA ILE A 276 19.25 10.14 -65.83
C ILE A 276 18.93 10.96 -67.08
N ALA A 277 18.03 11.94 -67.00
CA ALA A 277 17.73 12.85 -68.11
C ALA A 277 18.94 13.74 -68.48
N ASN A 278 19.61 14.32 -67.48
CA ASN A 278 20.82 15.12 -67.66
C ASN A 278 21.99 14.28 -68.19
N GLY A 279 22.07 13.00 -67.84
CA GLY A 279 23.00 12.04 -68.43
C GLY A 279 22.80 11.90 -69.93
N LYS A 280 21.57 11.61 -70.37
CA LYS A 280 21.21 11.52 -71.79
C LYS A 280 21.46 12.82 -72.56
N VAL A 281 21.14 13.98 -71.95
CA VAL A 281 21.42 15.28 -72.57
C VAL A 281 22.93 15.55 -72.69
N ARG A 282 23.76 15.04 -71.76
CA ARG A 282 25.23 15.08 -71.91
C ARG A 282 25.71 14.14 -73.01
N GLU A 283 25.19 12.91 -73.08
CA GLU A 283 25.50 11.97 -74.17
C GLU A 283 25.15 12.59 -75.54
N GLU A 284 23.98 13.22 -75.70
CA GLU A 284 23.61 13.97 -76.90
C GLU A 284 24.53 15.17 -77.19
N ILE A 285 25.01 15.88 -76.15
CA ILE A 285 25.94 17.00 -76.30
C ILE A 285 27.33 16.50 -76.73
N ASP A 286 27.81 15.38 -76.18
CA ASP A 286 29.10 14.78 -76.51
C ASP A 286 29.09 14.19 -77.94
N GLU A 287 28.00 13.51 -78.34
CA GLU A 287 27.79 13.07 -79.72
C GLU A 287 27.78 14.25 -80.71
N ARG A 288 27.01 15.32 -80.41
CA ARG A 288 26.98 16.53 -81.25
C ARG A 288 28.33 17.24 -81.28
N SER A 289 29.07 17.25 -80.18
CA SER A 289 30.41 17.84 -80.10
C SER A 289 31.42 17.05 -80.94
N ALA A 290 31.40 15.73 -80.87
CA ALA A 290 32.22 14.87 -81.74
C ALA A 290 31.85 15.01 -83.23
N TYR A 291 30.57 15.19 -83.55
CA TYR A 291 30.11 15.48 -84.91
C TYR A 291 30.60 16.86 -85.42
N ILE A 292 30.48 17.90 -84.58
CA ILE A 292 31.02 19.25 -84.86
C ILE A 292 32.55 19.19 -85.02
N GLU A 293 33.26 18.40 -84.23
CA GLU A 293 34.71 18.25 -84.37
C GLU A 293 35.10 17.56 -85.69
N ARG A 294 34.36 16.53 -86.13
CA ARG A 294 34.55 15.93 -87.47
C ARG A 294 34.34 16.97 -88.58
N ILE A 295 33.24 17.74 -88.53
CA ILE A 295 33.00 18.83 -89.48
C ILE A 295 34.12 19.86 -89.44
N ASN A 296 34.63 20.24 -88.26
CA ASN A 296 35.76 21.16 -88.14
C ASN A 296 37.07 20.58 -88.70
N GLN A 297 37.28 19.26 -88.64
CA GLN A 297 38.42 18.59 -89.30
C GLN A 297 38.26 18.59 -90.82
N ASP A 298 37.05 18.40 -91.34
CA ASP A 298 36.78 18.45 -92.78
C ASP A 298 36.86 19.88 -93.34
N ILE A 299 36.38 20.89 -92.61
CA ILE A 299 36.62 22.31 -92.91
C ILE A 299 38.13 22.61 -92.92
N LYS A 300 38.93 22.02 -92.02
CA LYS A 300 40.40 22.13 -92.03
C LYS A 300 41.08 21.41 -93.21
N LYS A 301 40.42 20.45 -93.89
CA LYS A 301 40.89 19.86 -95.16
C LYS A 301 40.53 20.79 -96.33
N VAL A 302 39.25 21.14 -96.46
CA VAL A 302 38.74 22.01 -97.53
C VAL A 302 39.43 23.38 -97.54
N THR A 303 39.75 23.96 -96.36
CA THR A 303 40.51 25.22 -96.30
C THR A 303 41.98 25.08 -96.71
N LYS A 304 42.62 23.91 -96.51
CA LYS A 304 43.96 23.63 -97.04
C LYS A 304 43.94 23.44 -98.56
N GLU A 305 42.95 22.70 -99.07
CA GLU A 305 42.73 22.53 -100.50
C GLU A 305 42.45 23.87 -101.18
N LEU A 306 41.58 24.70 -100.60
CA LEU A 306 41.28 26.05 -101.09
C LEU A 306 42.48 26.99 -100.98
N ALA A 307 43.36 26.83 -99.99
CA ALA A 307 44.65 27.54 -99.94
C ALA A 307 45.58 27.11 -101.09
N GLN A 308 45.72 25.80 -101.35
CA GLN A 308 46.50 25.26 -102.47
C GLN A 308 45.95 25.74 -103.83
N VAL A 309 44.63 25.73 -104.02
CA VAL A 309 43.97 26.24 -105.24
C VAL A 309 44.21 27.74 -105.40
N ASN A 310 44.16 28.54 -104.32
CA ASN A 310 44.51 29.96 -104.40
C ASN A 310 45.99 30.20 -104.71
N GLN A 311 46.89 29.36 -104.18
CA GLN A 311 48.33 29.44 -104.47
C GLN A 311 48.63 29.09 -105.95
N LEU A 312 47.96 28.06 -106.50
CA LEU A 312 47.98 27.75 -107.93
C LEU A 312 47.39 28.91 -108.77
N ARG A 313 46.30 29.54 -108.32
CA ARG A 313 45.71 30.71 -108.97
C ARG A 313 46.65 31.92 -108.96
N GLN A 314 47.44 32.11 -107.89
CA GLN A 314 48.44 33.17 -107.80
C GLN A 314 49.61 32.95 -108.77
N VAL A 315 50.11 31.70 -108.87
CA VAL A 315 51.13 31.33 -109.86
C VAL A 315 50.61 31.47 -111.30
N ALA A 316 49.34 31.13 -111.56
CA ALA A 316 48.70 31.37 -112.84
C ALA A 316 48.60 32.87 -113.17
N ALA A 317 48.20 33.71 -112.21
CA ALA A 317 48.13 35.15 -112.38
C ALA A 317 49.50 35.80 -112.65
N GLN A 318 50.57 35.34 -111.98
CA GLN A 318 51.93 35.79 -112.29
C GLN A 318 52.34 35.41 -113.72
N LYS A 319 51.99 34.20 -114.19
CA LYS A 319 52.25 33.80 -115.58
C LYS A 319 51.45 34.59 -116.60
N CYS A 320 50.24 35.04 -116.29
CA CYS A 320 49.51 35.99 -117.14
C CYS A 320 50.25 37.33 -117.24
N LEU A 321 50.68 37.90 -116.10
CA LEU A 321 51.45 39.15 -116.07
C LEU A 321 52.79 39.05 -116.82
N GLU A 322 53.48 37.90 -116.79
CA GLU A 322 54.67 37.66 -117.62
C GLU A 322 54.37 37.58 -119.13
N VAL A 323 53.16 37.19 -119.51
CA VAL A 323 52.72 37.17 -120.93
C VAL A 323 52.28 38.57 -121.36
N ASP A 324 51.56 39.30 -120.53
CA ASP A 324 51.17 40.69 -120.80
C ASP A 324 52.40 41.62 -120.89
N ALA A 325 53.42 41.41 -120.05
CA ALA A 325 54.70 42.12 -120.17
C ALA A 325 55.42 41.83 -121.50
N LYS A 326 55.35 40.59 -122.01
CA LYS A 326 55.90 40.22 -123.32
C LYS A 326 55.07 40.78 -124.47
N LYS A 327 53.76 40.92 -124.30
CA LYS A 327 52.86 41.58 -125.25
C LYS A 327 53.17 43.07 -125.36
N HIS A 328 53.29 43.78 -124.23
CA HIS A 328 53.67 45.20 -124.24
C HIS A 328 55.09 45.45 -124.80
N ALA A 329 56.05 44.55 -124.56
CA ALA A 329 57.36 44.62 -125.20
C ALA A 329 57.31 44.45 -126.73
N ALA A 330 56.34 43.70 -127.26
CA ALA A 330 56.10 43.58 -128.70
C ALA A 330 55.31 44.78 -129.26
N GLU A 331 54.43 45.40 -128.47
CA GLU A 331 53.66 46.59 -128.86
C GLU A 331 54.57 47.83 -128.96
N GLY A 332 55.48 48.06 -128.01
CA GLY A 332 56.46 49.14 -128.11
C GLY A 332 57.41 49.00 -129.31
N ALA A 333 57.74 47.76 -129.72
CA ALA A 333 58.51 47.49 -130.93
C ALA A 333 57.73 47.77 -132.23
N ILE A 334 56.40 47.86 -132.17
CA ILE A 334 55.54 48.30 -133.29
C ILE A 334 55.47 49.84 -133.31
N GLU A 335 55.35 50.50 -132.16
CA GLU A 335 55.34 51.97 -132.06
C GLU A 335 56.68 52.57 -132.57
N GLU A 336 57.82 51.99 -132.17
CA GLU A 336 59.15 52.37 -132.69
C GLU A 336 59.32 52.18 -134.21
N LEU A 337 58.49 51.35 -134.85
CA LEU A 337 58.47 51.17 -136.31
C LEU A 337 57.45 52.10 -136.99
N GLN A 338 56.39 52.51 -136.29
CA GLN A 338 55.44 53.50 -136.79
C GLN A 338 56.04 54.93 -136.79
N GLU A 339 56.81 55.29 -135.76
CA GLU A 339 57.48 56.60 -135.68
C GLU A 339 58.53 56.78 -136.81
N LYS A 340 59.19 55.68 -137.20
CA LYS A 340 60.12 55.60 -138.35
C LYS A 340 59.42 55.54 -139.72
N ILE A 341 58.09 55.44 -139.75
CA ILE A 341 57.25 55.52 -140.97
C ILE A 341 56.58 56.90 -141.10
N ALA A 342 56.22 57.55 -139.98
CA ALA A 342 55.71 58.92 -139.97
C ALA A 342 56.75 59.92 -140.53
N THR A 343 58.01 59.77 -140.12
CA THR A 343 59.14 60.64 -140.50
C THR A 343 59.59 60.55 -141.97
N MET A 344 58.93 59.74 -142.82
CA MET A 344 59.19 59.66 -144.26
C MET A 344 57.92 59.83 -145.13
N ARG A 345 56.89 60.57 -144.66
CA ARG A 345 55.60 60.70 -145.38
C ARG A 345 54.98 62.10 -145.51
N GLU A 346 55.65 63.17 -145.05
CA GLU A 346 55.14 64.55 -145.18
C GLU A 346 55.97 65.46 -146.11
N VAL A 347 56.86 64.89 -146.93
CA VAL A 347 57.50 65.57 -148.06
C VAL A 347 57.17 64.79 -149.35
N ASP A 348 56.85 65.54 -150.41
CA ASP A 348 56.34 65.08 -151.71
C ASP A 348 54.95 64.39 -151.64
N MET A 349 53.88 65.18 -151.84
CA MET A 349 53.23 65.39 -153.16
C MET A 349 52.20 64.30 -153.50
N LEU A 350 50.90 64.56 -153.30
CA LEU A 350 50.01 65.29 -154.24
C LEU A 350 49.71 64.55 -155.56
N ALA A 351 48.51 63.98 -155.65
CA ALA A 351 47.74 63.96 -156.90
C ALA A 351 46.23 63.68 -156.66
N VAL A 352 45.37 64.63 -157.07
CA VAL A 352 44.19 64.42 -157.98
C VAL A 352 43.07 63.44 -157.51
N SER A 353 41.78 63.77 -157.54
CA SER A 353 41.00 64.88 -158.15
C SER A 353 39.77 65.21 -157.28
N LYS A 354 39.50 66.50 -157.08
CA LYS A 354 38.33 67.23 -157.63
C LYS A 354 38.21 68.63 -157.02
N ASP A 355 37.97 69.73 -157.75
CA ASP A 355 38.27 70.20 -159.12
C ASP A 355 38.41 71.75 -158.91
N ILE A 356 39.33 72.53 -159.47
CA ILE A 356 40.03 72.57 -160.77
C ILE A 356 39.13 72.93 -161.96
N ASP A 357 38.94 74.24 -162.11
CA ASP A 357 38.95 74.95 -163.39
C ASP A 357 39.40 76.39 -163.07
N SER A 358 40.32 77.07 -163.75
CA SER A 358 41.49 76.79 -164.61
C SER A 358 42.02 78.21 -164.94
N GLN A 359 43.30 78.55 -164.75
CA GLN A 359 44.47 78.18 -165.57
C GLN A 359 44.36 78.59 -167.05
N ASP A 360 44.47 79.89 -167.29
CA ASP A 360 45.02 80.47 -168.53
C ASP A 360 45.83 81.74 -168.21
N LYS A 361 47.04 81.96 -168.74
CA LYS A 361 48.03 81.00 -169.27
C LYS A 361 49.44 81.63 -169.21
N GLN A 362 50.44 80.80 -169.48
CA GLN A 362 51.85 81.12 -169.79
C GLN A 362 52.00 82.45 -170.60
N PHE A 363 53.04 83.27 -170.39
CA PHE A 363 54.41 82.88 -170.74
C PHE A 363 55.54 83.64 -170.02
N SER A 364 56.74 83.09 -170.16
CA SER A 364 58.02 83.62 -169.69
C SER A 364 58.77 84.42 -170.78
N ALA A 365 59.73 85.23 -170.32
CA ALA A 365 60.97 85.65 -171.00
C ALA A 365 61.03 86.98 -171.80
N LEU A 366 62.21 87.62 -171.65
CA LEU A 366 62.75 88.81 -172.34
C LEU A 366 62.05 90.15 -172.00
N ARG A 367 62.79 91.24 -171.71
CA ARG A 367 63.63 92.10 -172.60
C ARG A 367 62.80 92.67 -173.77
N GLN A 368 62.82 93.97 -174.07
CA GLN A 368 63.78 95.01 -173.67
C GLN A 368 63.13 96.41 -173.54
N GLU A 369 63.91 97.33 -172.97
CA GLU A 369 63.81 98.78 -172.77
C GLU A 369 62.72 99.63 -173.45
N LEU A 370 62.41 100.73 -172.74
CA LEU A 370 61.73 101.93 -173.25
C LEU A 370 62.36 102.46 -174.54
N ASP A 371 61.53 102.94 -175.48
CA ASP A 371 61.83 104.19 -176.19
C ASP A 371 60.56 104.98 -176.55
N ILE A 372 60.74 106.26 -176.89
CA ILE A 372 59.74 107.32 -176.77
C ILE A 372 59.52 108.06 -178.12
N LEU A 373 58.24 108.19 -178.50
CA LEU A 373 57.68 109.08 -179.55
C LEU A 373 58.07 108.85 -181.02
N ARG A 374 57.02 108.71 -181.86
CA ARG A 374 56.44 109.82 -182.69
C ARG A 374 54.95 109.48 -182.96
N LYS A 375 53.93 110.36 -182.85
CA LYS A 375 53.76 111.84 -182.82
C LYS A 375 53.70 112.51 -184.20
N LYS A 376 52.62 113.29 -184.44
CA LYS A 376 52.33 114.21 -185.59
C LYS A 376 51.89 113.52 -186.90
N THR A 377 51.10 114.08 -187.83
CA THR A 377 50.29 115.35 -188.00
C THR A 377 49.22 115.09 -189.11
N ALA A 378 48.24 115.92 -189.50
CA ALA A 378 47.72 117.29 -189.23
C ALA A 378 46.21 117.31 -189.68
N GLY A 379 45.39 118.38 -189.57
CA GLY A 379 45.58 119.74 -189.04
C GLY A 379 45.18 120.86 -190.03
N SER A 380 43.88 121.10 -190.23
CA SER A 380 43.24 122.29 -190.87
C SER A 380 41.73 122.26 -190.52
N GLU A 381 40.88 123.29 -190.65
CA GLU A 381 40.97 124.58 -191.38
C GLU A 381 40.42 125.78 -190.59
N ARG A 382 40.77 126.99 -191.06
CA ARG A 382 39.91 128.17 -190.99
C ARG A 382 39.89 128.81 -192.38
N THR A 383 38.72 129.25 -192.84
CA THR A 383 38.41 129.76 -194.20
C THR A 383 38.41 128.67 -195.29
N ALA A 384 37.41 128.55 -196.18
CA ALA A 384 36.21 129.38 -196.37
C ALA A 384 34.97 128.64 -196.93
N ARG A 385 33.80 128.98 -196.35
CA ARG A 385 32.45 129.08 -196.98
C ARG A 385 32.04 128.05 -198.05
N ALA A 386 31.53 126.88 -197.66
CA ALA A 386 30.27 126.30 -198.17
C ALA A 386 29.85 125.07 -197.34
N MET A 387 28.54 124.85 -197.15
CA MET A 387 27.84 123.81 -196.33
C MET A 387 27.52 124.22 -194.89
N ALA A 388 26.42 124.97 -194.71
CA ALA A 388 25.96 125.45 -193.40
C ALA A 388 24.89 124.56 -192.73
N ASP A 389 24.21 123.70 -193.49
CA ASP A 389 22.84 123.28 -193.15
C ASP A 389 22.69 121.88 -192.52
N LEU A 390 23.77 121.10 -192.37
CA LEU A 390 23.68 119.68 -191.96
C LEU A 390 23.81 119.42 -190.44
N ILE A 391 23.97 120.46 -189.61
CA ILE A 391 24.39 120.33 -188.20
C ILE A 391 23.24 120.04 -187.22
N GLN A 392 21.98 120.34 -187.57
CA GLN A 392 20.90 120.40 -186.56
C GLN A 392 20.32 119.05 -186.11
N LEU A 393 20.44 117.98 -186.92
CA LEU A 393 19.72 116.71 -186.68
C LEU A 393 20.44 115.77 -185.71
N ASN A 394 21.78 115.83 -185.63
CA ASN A 394 22.60 114.79 -184.98
C ASN A 394 22.86 115.01 -183.46
N LYS A 395 22.16 115.98 -182.83
CA LYS A 395 22.46 116.39 -181.44
C LYS A 395 21.72 115.58 -180.38
N ASN A 396 20.56 115.02 -180.69
CA ASN A 396 19.68 114.39 -179.70
C ASN A 396 20.12 112.96 -179.31
N GLY A 397 20.71 112.19 -180.23
CA GLY A 397 21.09 110.79 -179.98
C GLY A 397 22.15 110.59 -178.88
N LYS A 398 22.99 111.61 -178.63
CA LYS A 398 24.07 111.51 -177.64
C LYS A 398 23.58 111.52 -176.18
N ILE A 399 22.44 112.15 -175.88
CA ILE A 399 22.00 112.36 -174.49
C ILE A 399 21.45 111.08 -173.88
N ASN A 400 20.65 110.29 -174.62
CA ASN A 400 20.00 109.09 -174.09
C ASN A 400 21.01 108.04 -173.60
N LEU A 401 22.05 107.76 -174.40
CA LEU A 401 23.10 106.79 -174.07
C LEU A 401 23.94 107.15 -172.83
N GLN A 402 23.90 108.40 -172.35
CA GLN A 402 24.62 108.80 -171.13
C GLN A 402 23.82 108.58 -169.84
N LEU A 403 22.50 108.39 -169.92
CA LEU A 403 21.66 108.10 -168.76
C LEU A 403 21.66 106.61 -168.43
N GLU A 404 21.63 105.75 -169.45
CA GLU A 404 21.53 104.30 -169.33
C GLU A 404 22.74 103.65 -168.63
N VAL A 405 23.96 104.12 -168.95
CA VAL A 405 25.21 103.69 -168.28
C VAL A 405 25.15 103.94 -166.76
N LYS A 406 24.56 105.06 -166.34
CA LYS A 406 24.61 105.52 -164.95
C LYS A 406 23.74 104.66 -164.02
N VAL A 407 22.62 104.15 -164.53
CA VAL A 407 21.73 103.25 -163.78
C VAL A 407 22.43 101.92 -163.48
N LEU A 408 23.15 101.36 -164.46
CA LEU A 408 23.90 100.12 -164.32
C LEU A 408 25.07 100.24 -163.32
N GLU A 409 25.73 101.41 -163.26
CA GLU A 409 26.75 101.67 -162.22
C GLU A 409 26.14 101.62 -160.80
N GLU A 410 24.96 102.22 -160.61
CA GLU A 410 24.27 102.22 -159.31
C GLU A 410 23.82 100.80 -158.89
N GLU A 411 23.25 100.00 -159.79
CA GLU A 411 22.87 98.59 -159.53
C GLU A 411 24.07 97.69 -159.14
N VAL A 412 25.23 97.89 -159.78
CA VAL A 412 26.46 97.15 -159.46
C VAL A 412 26.98 97.54 -158.05
N THR A 413 26.86 98.80 -157.64
CA THR A 413 27.22 99.19 -156.26
C THR A 413 26.24 98.64 -155.22
N HIS A 414 24.95 98.58 -155.53
CA HIS A 414 23.95 97.96 -154.64
C HIS A 414 24.25 96.48 -154.42
N SER A 415 24.50 95.74 -155.50
CA SER A 415 24.82 94.29 -155.47
C SER A 415 26.07 93.99 -154.64
N LYS A 416 27.14 94.78 -154.80
CA LYS A 416 28.37 94.64 -153.98
C LYS A 416 28.15 94.88 -152.50
N ASN A 417 27.27 95.82 -152.13
CA ASN A 417 26.92 96.07 -150.74
C ASN A 417 26.15 94.90 -150.10
N GLN A 418 25.20 94.29 -150.82
CA GLN A 418 24.49 93.09 -150.34
C GLN A 418 25.45 91.92 -150.09
N ILE A 419 26.36 91.63 -151.04
CA ILE A 419 27.36 90.55 -150.89
C ILE A 419 28.23 90.77 -149.65
N ARG A 420 28.65 92.00 -149.37
CA ARG A 420 29.45 92.31 -148.18
C ARG A 420 28.68 92.05 -146.87
N VAL A 421 27.38 92.36 -146.82
CA VAL A 421 26.54 92.08 -145.64
C VAL A 421 26.47 90.57 -145.40
N LEU A 422 26.14 89.79 -146.44
CA LEU A 422 26.03 88.33 -146.35
C LEU A 422 27.35 87.65 -145.92
N LEU A 423 28.51 88.16 -146.35
CA LEU A 423 29.80 87.68 -145.86
C LEU A 423 29.99 87.96 -144.36
N THR A 424 29.69 89.17 -143.89
CA THR A 424 29.76 89.50 -142.45
C THR A 424 28.69 88.82 -141.59
N GLU A 425 27.65 88.26 -142.19
CA GLU A 425 26.67 87.40 -141.52
C GLU A 425 27.16 85.96 -141.44
N LYS A 426 27.75 85.42 -142.52
CA LYS A 426 28.41 84.10 -142.53
C LYS A 426 29.52 84.02 -141.46
N GLU A 427 30.41 85.01 -141.42
CA GLU A 427 31.52 85.06 -140.45
C GLU A 427 31.02 85.07 -138.99
N LYS A 428 29.88 85.73 -138.71
CA LYS A 428 29.24 85.70 -137.39
C LYS A 428 28.68 84.32 -137.07
N PHE A 429 27.92 83.71 -137.98
CA PHE A 429 27.31 82.39 -137.73
C PHE A 429 28.36 81.29 -137.58
N GLU A 430 29.50 81.38 -138.26
CA GLU A 430 30.63 80.47 -138.04
C GLU A 430 31.26 80.69 -136.65
N HIS A 431 31.48 81.94 -136.24
CA HIS A 431 31.99 82.24 -134.89
C HIS A 431 31.02 81.83 -133.78
N ASP A 432 29.72 82.11 -133.92
CA ASP A 432 28.69 81.71 -132.95
C ASP A 432 28.61 80.18 -132.83
N ALA A 433 28.81 79.44 -133.93
CA ALA A 433 28.87 77.98 -133.93
C ALA A 433 30.14 77.42 -133.28
N GLU A 434 31.30 78.07 -133.46
CA GLU A 434 32.53 77.73 -132.73
C GLU A 434 32.38 77.95 -131.22
N VAL A 435 31.82 79.09 -130.81
CA VAL A 435 31.56 79.43 -129.41
C VAL A 435 30.57 78.44 -128.78
N ALA A 436 29.49 78.08 -129.49
CA ALA A 436 28.53 77.08 -129.03
C ALA A 436 29.16 75.69 -128.88
N ASN A 437 30.04 75.28 -129.80
CA ASN A 437 30.77 74.01 -129.67
C ASN A 437 31.74 74.02 -128.48
N GLN A 438 32.47 75.12 -128.25
CA GLN A 438 33.35 75.25 -127.09
C GLN A 438 32.56 75.16 -125.77
N GLN A 439 31.40 75.82 -125.69
CA GLN A 439 30.48 75.74 -124.54
C GLN A 439 29.92 74.32 -124.34
N TYR A 440 29.62 73.59 -125.42
CA TYR A 440 29.18 72.20 -125.34
C TYR A 440 30.29 71.28 -124.81
N PHE A 441 31.53 71.40 -125.30
CA PHE A 441 32.64 70.56 -124.83
C PHE A 441 33.02 70.85 -123.38
N THR A 442 33.07 72.12 -122.94
CA THR A 442 33.33 72.45 -121.53
C THR A 442 32.21 71.94 -120.61
N ALA A 443 30.94 72.10 -120.99
CA ALA A 443 29.81 71.53 -120.23
C ALA A 443 29.86 69.99 -120.16
N LEU A 444 30.34 69.31 -121.21
CA LEU A 444 30.53 67.86 -121.23
C LEU A 444 31.69 67.40 -120.34
N GLU A 445 32.75 68.20 -120.18
CA GLU A 445 33.84 67.94 -119.24
C GLU A 445 33.43 68.22 -117.79
N GLU A 446 32.69 69.30 -117.53
CA GLU A 446 32.08 69.58 -116.23
C GLU A 446 31.12 68.45 -115.80
N LEU A 447 30.29 67.95 -116.72
CA LEU A 447 29.39 66.82 -116.45
C LEU A 447 30.17 65.56 -116.03
N LYS A 448 31.23 65.19 -116.77
CA LYS A 448 32.10 64.04 -116.43
C LYS A 448 32.77 64.22 -115.07
N LEU A 449 33.19 65.45 -114.74
CA LEU A 449 33.78 65.76 -113.43
C LEU A 449 32.75 65.61 -112.31
N GLN A 450 31.51 66.05 -112.51
CA GLN A 450 30.41 65.86 -111.56
C GLN A 450 30.03 64.38 -111.42
N GLU A 451 29.98 63.61 -112.50
CA GLU A 451 29.73 62.15 -112.47
C GLU A 451 30.80 61.41 -111.65
N LEU A 452 32.08 61.77 -111.82
CA LEU A 452 33.18 61.20 -111.02
C LEU A 452 33.03 61.56 -109.53
N GLN A 453 32.73 62.82 -109.20
CA GLN A 453 32.47 63.25 -107.81
C GLN A 453 31.26 62.51 -107.21
N VAL A 454 30.18 62.31 -107.95
CA VAL A 454 29.02 61.52 -107.53
C VAL A 454 29.40 60.05 -107.29
N GLN A 455 30.27 59.46 -108.12
CA GLN A 455 30.77 58.10 -107.87
C GLN A 455 31.64 58.00 -106.61
N GLU A 456 32.50 58.98 -106.34
CA GLU A 456 33.31 59.03 -105.11
C GLU A 456 32.46 59.22 -103.86
N LEU A 457 31.49 60.15 -103.90
CA LEU A 457 30.53 60.35 -102.82
C LEU A 457 29.69 59.09 -102.56
N ASN A 458 29.23 58.40 -103.60
CA ASN A 458 28.53 57.12 -103.44
C ASN A 458 29.42 56.02 -102.84
N LYS A 459 30.69 55.89 -103.27
CA LYS A 459 31.66 54.96 -102.65
C LYS A 459 31.87 55.29 -101.17
N LYS A 460 31.94 56.57 -100.82
CA LYS A 460 32.06 57.06 -99.43
C LYS A 460 30.80 56.73 -98.61
N ILE A 461 29.61 57.02 -99.13
CA ILE A 461 28.33 56.68 -98.50
C ILE A 461 28.24 55.17 -98.23
N ILE A 462 28.61 54.32 -99.19
CA ILE A 462 28.62 52.86 -98.99
C ILE A 462 29.63 52.46 -97.90
N SER A 463 30.84 53.03 -97.92
CA SER A 463 31.85 52.80 -96.87
C SER A 463 31.34 53.17 -95.47
N ASP A 464 30.68 54.33 -95.35
CA ASP A 464 30.17 54.84 -94.07
C ASP A 464 28.90 54.09 -93.61
N GLN A 465 28.05 53.61 -94.54
CA GLN A 465 26.96 52.68 -94.22
C GLN A 465 27.46 51.32 -93.70
N ILE A 466 28.55 50.78 -94.27
CA ILE A 466 29.18 49.54 -93.77
C ILE A 466 29.74 49.76 -92.37
N LYS A 467 30.45 50.87 -92.13
CA LYS A 467 30.93 51.26 -90.78
C LYS A 467 29.77 51.42 -89.80
N LEU A 468 28.67 52.06 -90.21
CA LEU A 468 27.49 52.24 -89.37
C LEU A 468 26.89 50.89 -88.95
N LYS A 469 26.70 49.95 -89.89
CA LYS A 469 26.21 48.59 -89.59
C LYS A 469 27.16 47.83 -88.66
N GLN A 470 28.48 47.94 -88.86
CA GLN A 470 29.46 47.34 -87.95
C GLN A 470 29.38 47.94 -86.53
N LYS A 471 29.19 49.25 -86.40
CA LYS A 471 29.02 49.92 -85.10
C LYS A 471 27.67 49.61 -84.44
N GLN A 472 26.60 49.46 -85.21
CA GLN A 472 25.29 49.00 -84.73
C GLN A 472 25.39 47.58 -84.16
N SER A 473 25.94 46.63 -84.93
CA SER A 473 26.12 45.24 -84.47
C SER A 473 27.02 45.14 -83.23
N LEU A 474 28.10 45.93 -83.15
CA LEU A 474 28.96 45.98 -81.96
C LEU A 474 28.21 46.57 -80.75
N TYR A 475 27.41 47.62 -80.95
CA TYR A 475 26.58 48.21 -79.89
C TYR A 475 25.50 47.24 -79.40
N GLU A 476 24.87 46.48 -80.30
CA GLU A 476 23.90 45.45 -79.97
C GLU A 476 24.52 44.30 -79.17
N SER A 477 25.73 43.84 -79.55
CA SER A 477 26.52 42.88 -78.76
C SER A 477 26.79 43.41 -77.36
N VAL A 478 27.41 44.60 -77.24
CA VAL A 478 27.73 45.20 -75.93
C VAL A 478 26.48 45.46 -75.10
N ARG A 479 25.34 45.76 -75.72
CA ARG A 479 24.04 45.90 -75.04
C ARG A 479 23.50 44.56 -74.55
N ALA A 480 23.67 43.48 -75.31
CA ALA A 480 23.33 42.12 -74.89
C ALA A 480 24.22 41.68 -73.71
N ASP A 481 25.54 41.88 -73.81
CA ASP A 481 26.52 41.58 -72.75
C ASP A 481 26.18 42.37 -71.48
N ARG A 482 25.93 43.68 -71.59
CA ARG A 482 25.53 44.53 -70.45
C ARG A 482 24.23 44.01 -69.79
N ASN A 483 23.26 43.57 -70.58
CA ASN A 483 22.01 43.02 -70.05
C ASN A 483 22.22 41.65 -69.39
N LEU A 484 23.10 40.80 -69.94
CA LEU A 484 23.49 39.52 -69.34
C LEU A 484 24.19 39.73 -67.99
N TYR A 485 25.21 40.58 -67.93
CA TYR A 485 25.90 40.91 -66.67
C TYR A 485 24.97 41.61 -65.68
N SER A 486 24.08 42.49 -66.14
CA SER A 486 23.06 43.11 -65.27
C SER A 486 22.10 42.09 -64.68
N LYS A 487 21.77 41.01 -65.41
CA LYS A 487 20.97 39.91 -64.86
C LYS A 487 21.79 39.07 -63.88
N GLN A 488 22.98 38.62 -64.27
CA GLN A 488 23.87 37.83 -63.41
C GLN A 488 24.18 38.53 -62.08
N LEU A 489 24.30 39.87 -62.09
CA LEU A 489 24.48 40.68 -60.88
C LEU A 489 23.23 40.65 -59.97
N VAL A 490 22.02 40.70 -60.53
CA VAL A 490 20.77 40.57 -59.77
C VAL A 490 20.62 39.15 -59.22
N ASP A 491 20.78 38.13 -60.07
CA ASP A 491 20.73 36.71 -59.70
C ASP A 491 21.72 36.44 -58.53
N SER A 492 22.96 36.92 -58.63
CA SER A 492 23.98 36.81 -57.57
C SER A 492 23.62 37.60 -56.30
N GLN A 493 22.98 38.77 -56.44
CA GLN A 493 22.58 39.60 -55.30
C GLN A 493 21.39 38.97 -54.54
N GLU A 494 20.50 38.26 -55.23
CA GLU A 494 19.44 37.45 -54.64
C GLU A 494 20.03 36.23 -53.89
N GLU A 495 20.98 35.50 -54.49
CA GLU A 495 21.70 34.42 -53.80
C GLU A 495 22.37 34.90 -52.51
N ILE A 496 23.09 36.03 -52.56
CA ILE A 496 23.71 36.66 -51.39
C ILE A 496 22.66 37.02 -50.32
N ASN A 497 21.45 37.43 -50.71
CA ASN A 497 20.38 37.74 -49.77
C ASN A 497 19.77 36.47 -49.15
N VAL A 498 19.57 35.41 -49.93
CA VAL A 498 19.15 34.08 -49.43
C VAL A 498 20.18 33.53 -48.45
N LEU A 499 21.48 33.64 -48.76
CA LEU A 499 22.56 33.21 -47.85
C LEU A 499 22.59 34.05 -46.56
N LYS A 500 22.38 35.38 -46.63
CA LYS A 500 22.23 36.23 -45.43
C LYS A 500 21.02 35.84 -44.58
N MET A 501 19.89 35.47 -45.18
CA MET A 501 18.72 34.98 -44.44
C MET A 501 18.98 33.62 -43.78
N LYS A 502 19.61 32.68 -44.51
CA LYS A 502 20.04 31.39 -43.94
C LYS A 502 21.03 31.58 -42.78
N PHE A 503 22.00 32.48 -42.90
CA PHE A 503 22.95 32.81 -41.83
C PHE A 503 22.25 33.40 -40.59
N ARG A 504 21.31 34.34 -40.77
CA ARG A 504 20.50 34.88 -39.65
C ARG A 504 19.69 33.79 -38.95
N SER A 505 19.03 32.91 -39.71
CA SER A 505 18.29 31.78 -39.16
C SER A 505 19.21 30.84 -38.39
N MET A 506 20.35 30.47 -38.96
CA MET A 506 21.34 29.60 -38.32
C MET A 506 21.91 30.21 -37.02
N ASN A 507 22.19 31.52 -36.99
CA ASN A 507 22.59 32.21 -35.77
C ASN A 507 21.49 32.17 -34.69
N HIS A 508 20.22 32.29 -35.06
CA HIS A 508 19.12 32.16 -34.10
C HIS A 508 19.02 30.74 -33.53
N HIS A 509 19.18 29.70 -34.37
CA HIS A 509 19.25 28.30 -33.91
C HIS A 509 20.47 28.06 -33.01
N ILE A 510 21.61 28.67 -33.30
CA ILE A 510 22.82 28.62 -32.45
C ILE A 510 22.54 29.26 -31.09
N GLU A 511 21.89 30.43 -31.03
CA GLU A 511 21.57 31.09 -29.76
C GLU A 511 20.54 30.30 -28.95
N GLN A 512 19.48 29.78 -29.59
CA GLN A 512 18.52 28.87 -28.95
C GLN A 512 19.25 27.65 -28.36
N MET A 513 20.17 27.02 -29.11
CA MET A 513 20.93 25.88 -28.58
C MET A 513 21.85 26.27 -27.40
N LYS A 514 22.38 27.49 -27.33
CA LYS A 514 23.10 27.96 -26.13
C LYS A 514 22.16 28.14 -24.94
N GLU A 515 20.97 28.70 -25.14
CA GLU A 515 19.96 28.83 -24.08
C GLU A 515 19.48 27.46 -23.58
N GLU A 516 19.30 26.50 -24.49
CA GLU A 516 18.99 25.11 -24.16
C GLU A 516 20.13 24.40 -23.42
N ILE A 517 21.40 24.66 -23.77
CA ILE A 517 22.56 24.14 -23.03
C ILE A 517 22.61 24.76 -21.64
N SER A 518 22.55 26.09 -21.54
CA SER A 518 22.58 26.82 -20.27
C SER A 518 21.46 26.40 -19.32
N THR A 519 20.23 26.22 -19.81
CA THR A 519 19.12 25.73 -18.99
C THR A 519 19.31 24.27 -18.54
N LYS A 520 19.86 23.40 -19.39
CA LYS A 520 20.25 22.03 -19.02
C LYS A 520 21.38 22.00 -17.98
N ASP A 521 22.38 22.87 -18.10
CA ASP A 521 23.46 23.02 -17.09
C ASP A 521 22.92 23.45 -15.73
N HIS A 522 22.00 24.43 -15.69
CA HIS A 522 21.32 24.84 -14.45
C HIS A 522 20.49 23.69 -13.85
N MET A 523 19.84 22.87 -14.67
CA MET A 523 19.13 21.66 -14.19
C MET A 523 20.10 20.62 -13.63
N ILE A 524 21.22 20.34 -14.30
CA ILE A 524 22.25 19.40 -13.84
C ILE A 524 22.85 19.84 -12.49
N VAL A 525 23.13 21.14 -12.32
CA VAL A 525 23.59 21.69 -11.05
C VAL A 525 22.53 21.52 -9.95
N LYS A 526 21.25 21.76 -10.25
CA LYS A 526 20.15 21.56 -9.30
C LYS A 526 20.00 20.09 -8.89
N GLU A 527 20.04 19.16 -9.85
CA GLU A 527 19.99 17.71 -9.58
C GLU A 527 21.20 17.26 -8.75
N HIS A 528 22.40 17.79 -9.00
CA HIS A 528 23.58 17.50 -8.18
C HIS A 528 23.40 17.95 -6.72
N PHE A 529 22.81 19.14 -6.48
CA PHE A 529 22.48 19.58 -5.11
C PHE A 529 21.40 18.71 -4.45
N LEU A 530 20.37 18.29 -5.19
CA LEU A 530 19.33 17.38 -4.68
C LEU A 530 19.90 16.00 -4.34
N HIS A 531 20.68 15.40 -5.23
CA HIS A 531 21.39 14.13 -4.99
C HIS A 531 22.27 14.22 -3.74
N HIS A 532 22.99 15.33 -3.55
CA HIS A 532 23.82 15.55 -2.37
C HIS A 532 23.03 15.73 -1.06
N SER A 533 21.77 16.20 -1.12
CA SER A 533 20.86 16.17 0.04
C SER A 533 20.42 14.73 0.35
N VAL A 534 19.97 14.00 -0.67
CA VAL A 534 19.52 12.60 -0.55
C VAL A 534 20.67 11.69 -0.08
N ASP A 535 21.92 11.92 -0.49
CA ASP A 535 23.10 11.23 0.03
C ASP A 535 23.29 11.45 1.54
N LYS A 536 23.09 12.68 2.03
CA LYS A 536 23.17 13.04 3.45
C LYS A 536 22.03 12.41 4.25
N GLU A 537 20.80 12.50 3.75
CA GLU A 537 19.62 11.87 4.36
C GLU A 537 19.78 10.35 4.43
N ARG A 538 20.26 9.71 3.35
CA ARG A 538 20.58 8.27 3.32
C ARG A 538 21.63 7.90 4.37
N GLU A 539 22.68 8.71 4.55
CA GLU A 539 23.73 8.43 5.53
C GLU A 539 23.24 8.70 6.97
N LEU A 540 22.36 9.68 7.20
CA LEU A 540 21.68 9.89 8.49
C LEU A 540 20.78 8.69 8.85
N LEU A 541 19.87 8.29 7.96
CA LEU A 541 18.98 7.14 8.13
C LEU A 541 19.78 5.84 8.36
N LYS A 542 20.88 5.65 7.63
CA LYS A 542 21.81 4.53 7.82
C LYS A 542 22.46 4.55 9.22
N ASN A 543 22.88 5.72 9.70
CA ASN A 543 23.41 5.86 11.06
C ASN A 543 22.35 5.54 12.12
N GLU A 544 21.11 6.04 11.97
CA GLU A 544 19.99 5.73 12.87
C GLU A 544 19.64 4.24 12.86
N LEU A 545 19.58 3.62 11.69
CA LEU A 545 19.36 2.19 11.52
C LEU A 545 20.46 1.36 12.20
N THR A 546 21.73 1.81 12.22
CA THR A 546 22.78 1.15 13.02
C THR A 546 22.63 1.35 14.54
N LYS A 547 22.09 2.48 15.01
CA LYS A 547 21.74 2.67 16.43
C LYS A 547 20.63 1.71 16.84
N ILE A 548 19.55 1.66 16.07
CA ILE A 548 18.39 0.78 16.31
C ILE A 548 18.84 -0.68 16.30
N ARG A 549 19.66 -1.12 15.33
CA ARG A 549 20.20 -2.49 15.32
C ARG A 549 21.00 -2.83 16.58
N LYS A 550 21.86 -1.92 17.07
CA LYS A 550 22.61 -2.12 18.33
C LYS A 550 21.68 -2.19 19.55
N GLN A 551 20.63 -1.38 19.57
CA GLN A 551 19.62 -1.41 20.64
C GLN A 551 18.86 -2.74 20.63
N VAL A 552 18.36 -3.19 19.47
CA VAL A 552 17.71 -4.50 19.31
C VAL A 552 18.62 -5.63 19.79
N GLN A 553 19.89 -5.66 19.35
CA GLN A 553 20.86 -6.68 19.82
C GLN A 553 21.09 -6.64 21.34
N SER A 554 21.09 -5.46 21.96
CA SER A 554 21.19 -5.36 23.42
C SER A 554 19.92 -5.87 24.12
N SER A 555 18.73 -5.63 23.55
CA SER A 555 17.45 -6.14 24.05
C SER A 555 17.33 -7.66 23.87
N GLU A 556 17.80 -8.23 22.76
CA GLU A 556 17.85 -9.68 22.51
C GLU A 556 18.71 -10.39 23.58
N VAL A 557 19.88 -9.84 23.91
CA VAL A 557 20.74 -10.37 24.99
C VAL A 557 20.06 -10.26 26.37
N ILE A 558 19.32 -9.18 26.65
CA ILE A 558 18.54 -9.04 27.89
C ILE A 558 17.42 -10.09 27.96
N ILE A 559 16.69 -10.29 26.87
CA ILE A 559 15.60 -11.28 26.77
C ILE A 559 16.15 -12.70 26.96
N GLU A 560 17.30 -13.04 26.39
CA GLU A 560 17.89 -14.37 26.56
C GLU A 560 18.39 -14.60 27.99
N ASN A 561 19.00 -13.60 28.63
CA ASN A 561 19.33 -13.67 30.06
C ASN A 561 18.07 -13.86 30.94
N GLN A 562 16.97 -13.17 30.61
CA GLN A 562 15.69 -13.35 31.30
C GLN A 562 15.08 -14.74 31.07
N ARG A 563 15.17 -15.30 29.86
CA ARG A 563 14.76 -16.69 29.57
C ARG A 563 15.52 -17.70 30.41
N VAL A 564 16.85 -17.56 30.48
CA VAL A 564 17.71 -18.40 31.33
C VAL A 564 17.33 -18.28 32.81
N GLU A 565 16.99 -17.09 33.31
CA GLU A 565 16.55 -16.91 34.69
C GLU A 565 15.18 -17.52 34.97
N ILE A 566 14.21 -17.35 34.04
CA ILE A 566 12.90 -18.00 34.12
C ILE A 566 13.05 -19.53 34.19
N MET A 567 13.95 -20.13 33.39
CA MET A 567 14.21 -21.58 33.43
C MET A 567 14.81 -22.04 34.77
N LYS A 568 15.65 -21.22 35.44
CA LYS A 568 16.12 -21.52 36.80
C LYS A 568 14.99 -21.46 37.82
N LEU A 569 14.19 -20.39 37.78
CA LEU A 569 13.07 -20.19 38.70
C LEU A 569 12.02 -21.29 38.55
N GLN A 570 11.72 -21.72 37.32
CA GLN A 570 10.86 -22.87 37.03
C GLN A 570 11.39 -24.16 37.68
N ARG A 571 12.69 -24.46 37.54
CA ARG A 571 13.29 -25.61 38.23
C ARG A 571 13.20 -25.50 39.75
N ILE A 572 13.46 -24.33 40.33
CA ILE A 572 13.37 -24.11 41.78
C ILE A 572 11.94 -24.33 42.29
N ILE A 573 10.92 -23.90 41.52
CA ILE A 573 9.51 -24.19 41.82
C ILE A 573 9.23 -25.69 41.72
N GLU A 574 9.69 -26.36 40.67
CA GLU A 574 9.48 -27.79 40.43
C GLU A 574 10.17 -28.68 41.49
N GLU A 575 11.34 -28.27 41.98
CA GLU A 575 12.03 -28.89 43.13
C GLU A 575 11.27 -28.64 44.45
N ALA A 576 10.74 -27.43 44.67
CA ALA A 576 9.97 -27.08 45.86
C ALA A 576 8.59 -27.78 45.91
N ASP A 577 7.91 -27.93 44.78
CA ASP A 577 6.64 -28.66 44.68
C ASP A 577 6.84 -30.18 44.92
N GLN A 578 7.95 -30.75 44.43
CA GLN A 578 8.33 -32.14 44.72
C GLN A 578 8.58 -32.35 46.22
N GLU A 579 9.34 -31.47 46.87
CA GLU A 579 9.59 -31.55 48.31
C GLU A 579 8.31 -31.29 49.13
N SER A 580 7.45 -30.35 48.70
CA SER A 580 6.12 -30.15 49.31
C SER A 580 5.26 -31.41 49.22
N GLN A 581 5.25 -32.09 48.07
CA GLN A 581 4.50 -33.33 47.89
C GLN A 581 5.09 -34.49 48.71
N ARG A 582 6.41 -34.58 48.81
CA ARG A 582 7.09 -35.52 49.70
C ARG A 582 6.70 -35.29 51.17
N GLN A 583 6.72 -34.05 51.64
CA GLN A 583 6.34 -33.71 53.02
C GLN A 583 4.86 -34.01 53.32
N LYS A 584 3.94 -33.79 52.36
CA LYS A 584 2.53 -34.22 52.47
C LYS A 584 2.39 -35.74 52.59
N ASN A 585 3.18 -36.51 51.84
CA ASN A 585 3.20 -37.97 51.93
C ASN A 585 3.75 -38.46 53.28
N GLU A 586 4.86 -37.88 53.75
CA GLU A 586 5.44 -38.18 55.07
C GLU A 586 4.47 -37.85 56.21
N LEU A 587 3.82 -36.68 56.17
CA LEU A 587 2.76 -36.31 57.12
C LEU A 587 1.58 -37.29 57.09
N THR A 588 1.19 -37.76 55.91
CA THR A 588 0.11 -38.75 55.75
C THR A 588 0.49 -40.10 56.36
N SER A 589 1.75 -40.54 56.22
CA SER A 589 2.26 -41.74 56.91
C SER A 589 2.19 -41.57 58.43
N VAL A 590 2.72 -40.47 58.96
CA VAL A 590 2.72 -40.17 60.41
C VAL A 590 1.29 -40.07 60.96
N LEU A 591 0.35 -39.49 60.21
CA LEU A 591 -1.06 -39.48 60.60
C LEU A 591 -1.68 -40.90 60.60
N SER A 592 -1.31 -41.76 59.66
CA SER A 592 -1.76 -43.16 59.63
C SER A 592 -1.21 -43.97 60.83
N GLU A 593 0.07 -43.79 61.17
CA GLU A 593 0.73 -44.39 62.33
C GLU A 593 0.11 -43.91 63.63
N ARG A 594 -0.10 -42.58 63.76
CA ARG A 594 -0.82 -41.98 64.88
C ARG A 594 -2.21 -42.59 65.05
N ASN A 595 -2.98 -42.68 63.96
CA ASN A 595 -4.34 -43.24 64.00
C ASN A 595 -4.33 -44.73 64.40
N LEU A 596 -3.38 -45.51 63.91
CA LEU A 596 -3.17 -46.91 64.31
C LEU A 596 -2.83 -47.03 65.80
N LEU A 597 -1.91 -46.19 66.31
CA LEU A 597 -1.54 -46.16 67.73
C LEU A 597 -2.72 -45.71 68.61
N THR A 598 -3.50 -44.71 68.19
CA THR A 598 -4.73 -44.29 68.88
C THR A 598 -5.74 -45.44 68.94
N ALA A 599 -5.98 -46.17 67.84
CA ALA A 599 -6.88 -47.32 67.82
C ALA A 599 -6.38 -48.47 68.72
N GLN A 600 -5.07 -48.75 68.73
CA GLN A 600 -4.47 -49.72 69.64
C GLN A 600 -4.60 -49.31 71.11
N LEU A 601 -4.42 -48.02 71.43
CA LEU A 601 -4.53 -47.48 72.79
C LEU A 601 -5.98 -47.50 73.30
N VAL A 602 -6.95 -47.12 72.46
CA VAL A 602 -8.39 -47.27 72.76
C VAL A 602 -8.75 -48.73 73.01
N LYS A 603 -8.26 -49.66 72.16
CA LYS A 603 -8.46 -51.10 72.37
C LYS A 603 -7.85 -51.56 73.70
N ARG A 604 -6.59 -51.20 73.98
CA ARG A 604 -5.91 -51.54 75.24
C ARG A 604 -6.65 -51.00 76.47
N ASN A 605 -7.19 -49.78 76.42
CA ASN A 605 -8.01 -49.22 77.49
C ASN A 605 -9.32 -49.99 77.68
N SER A 606 -9.96 -50.46 76.60
CA SER A 606 -11.15 -51.32 76.69
C SER A 606 -10.83 -52.70 77.30
N GLU A 607 -9.74 -53.34 76.87
CA GLU A 607 -9.23 -54.60 77.43
C GLU A 607 -8.92 -54.45 78.93
N LEU A 608 -8.27 -53.35 79.32
CA LEU A 608 -7.88 -53.05 80.71
C LEU A 608 -9.09 -52.72 81.59
N SER A 609 -10.09 -52.00 81.06
CA SER A 609 -11.37 -51.77 81.72
C SER A 609 -12.14 -53.08 81.96
N GLU A 610 -12.16 -53.98 80.96
CA GLU A 610 -12.77 -55.30 81.11
C GLU A 610 -12.05 -56.13 82.19
N MET A 611 -10.72 -56.10 82.24
CA MET A 611 -9.95 -56.77 83.28
C MET A 611 -10.24 -56.20 84.68
N TYR A 612 -10.35 -54.87 84.85
CA TYR A 612 -10.79 -54.30 86.13
C TYR A 612 -12.22 -54.73 86.51
N HIS A 613 -13.14 -54.83 85.54
CA HIS A 613 -14.49 -55.35 85.80
C HIS A 613 -14.46 -56.82 86.24
N ARG A 614 -13.71 -57.67 85.54
CA ARG A 614 -13.48 -59.08 85.90
C ARG A 614 -12.90 -59.21 87.32
N ILE A 615 -11.89 -58.41 87.67
CA ILE A 615 -11.29 -58.38 89.02
C ILE A 615 -12.30 -57.92 90.07
N LYS A 616 -13.14 -56.91 89.78
CA LYS A 616 -14.22 -56.44 90.69
C LYS A 616 -15.24 -57.54 90.96
N VAL A 617 -15.67 -58.28 89.93
CA VAL A 617 -16.58 -59.43 90.06
C VAL A 617 -15.91 -60.57 90.85
N GLN A 618 -14.67 -60.94 90.52
CA GLN A 618 -13.93 -61.99 91.25
C GLN A 618 -13.75 -61.64 92.74
N ARG A 619 -13.41 -60.39 93.08
CA ARG A 619 -13.32 -59.93 94.48
C ARG A 619 -14.68 -59.98 95.19
N SER A 620 -15.78 -59.70 94.50
CA SER A 620 -17.14 -59.85 95.05
C SER A 620 -17.48 -61.31 95.34
N ASN A 621 -17.20 -62.20 94.38
CA ASN A 621 -17.42 -63.64 94.52
C ASN A 621 -16.55 -64.25 95.62
N LEU A 622 -15.29 -63.82 95.75
CA LEU A 622 -14.40 -64.25 96.84
C LEU A 622 -14.98 -63.85 98.20
N ARG A 623 -15.39 -62.59 98.39
CA ARG A 623 -16.03 -62.12 99.63
C ARG A 623 -17.33 -62.84 99.97
N MET A 624 -18.10 -63.26 98.96
CA MET A 624 -19.28 -64.10 99.16
C MET A 624 -18.88 -65.52 99.59
N GLY A 625 -17.85 -66.10 98.95
CA GLY A 625 -17.26 -67.38 99.33
C GLY A 625 -16.69 -67.40 100.75
N GLU A 626 -15.98 -66.34 101.16
CA GLU A 626 -15.45 -66.15 102.51
C GLU A 626 -16.57 -66.13 103.56
N ARG A 627 -17.65 -65.38 103.31
CA ARG A 627 -18.84 -65.35 104.19
C ARG A 627 -19.51 -66.72 104.29
N ASN A 628 -19.72 -67.40 103.17
CA ASN A 628 -20.34 -68.72 103.13
C ASN A 628 -19.47 -69.77 103.83
N PHE A 629 -18.15 -69.74 103.62
CA PHE A 629 -17.20 -70.60 104.33
C PHE A 629 -17.19 -70.33 105.83
N HIS A 630 -17.22 -69.06 106.25
CA HIS A 630 -17.29 -68.70 107.66
C HIS A 630 -18.58 -69.22 108.31
N HIS A 631 -19.74 -69.08 107.64
CA HIS A 631 -21.02 -69.63 108.10
C HIS A 631 -20.98 -71.16 108.21
N PHE A 632 -20.52 -71.88 107.17
CA PHE A 632 -20.36 -73.33 107.26
C PHE A 632 -19.35 -73.75 108.35
N HIS A 633 -18.34 -72.93 108.64
CA HIS A 633 -17.39 -73.17 109.72
C HIS A 633 -18.00 -72.96 111.11
N THR A 634 -18.83 -71.92 111.32
CA THR A 634 -19.57 -71.74 112.57
C THR A 634 -20.56 -72.88 112.79
N ASP A 635 -21.28 -73.30 111.75
CA ASP A 635 -22.27 -74.38 111.82
C ASP A 635 -21.60 -75.73 112.14
N LEU A 636 -20.49 -76.03 111.45
CA LEU A 636 -19.69 -77.24 111.67
C LEU A 636 -19.05 -77.26 113.06
N ASN A 637 -18.69 -76.11 113.63
CA ASN A 637 -18.26 -76.03 115.02
C ASN A 637 -19.43 -76.20 116.00
N GLY A 638 -20.62 -75.65 115.70
CA GLY A 638 -21.86 -75.92 116.44
C GLY A 638 -22.15 -77.42 116.51
N VAL A 639 -22.12 -78.12 115.37
CA VAL A 639 -22.28 -79.59 115.29
C VAL A 639 -21.20 -80.32 116.10
N LYS A 640 -19.93 -79.87 116.09
CA LYS A 640 -18.87 -80.44 116.95
C LYS A 640 -19.16 -80.24 118.44
N TYR A 641 -19.70 -79.09 118.87
CA TYR A 641 -20.10 -78.88 120.25
C TYR A 641 -21.25 -79.81 120.63
N SER A 642 -22.33 -79.87 119.84
CA SER A 642 -23.44 -80.80 120.07
C SER A 642 -23.01 -82.27 120.11
N LEU A 643 -22.07 -82.68 119.24
CA LEU A 643 -21.47 -84.02 119.27
C LEU A 643 -20.66 -84.26 120.55
N ARG A 644 -19.84 -83.28 120.97
CA ARG A 644 -19.03 -83.37 122.20
C ARG A 644 -19.93 -83.49 123.43
N ASP A 645 -20.99 -82.71 123.51
CA ASP A 645 -21.94 -82.72 124.63
C ASP A 645 -22.75 -84.03 124.65
N THR A 646 -23.12 -84.55 123.48
CA THR A 646 -23.73 -85.89 123.34
C THR A 646 -22.78 -86.99 123.83
N VAL A 647 -21.50 -86.92 123.49
CA VAL A 647 -20.47 -87.88 123.96
C VAL A 647 -20.21 -87.74 125.47
N LEU A 648 -20.22 -86.53 126.03
CA LEU A 648 -20.12 -86.31 127.48
C LEU A 648 -21.33 -86.89 128.21
N SER A 649 -22.55 -86.62 127.73
CA SER A 649 -23.79 -87.19 128.28
C SER A 649 -23.83 -88.72 128.19
N HIS A 650 -23.35 -89.29 127.08
CA HIS A 650 -23.18 -90.73 126.92
C HIS A 650 -22.17 -91.31 127.93
N ASN A 651 -21.03 -90.66 128.12
CA ASN A 651 -20.01 -91.10 129.09
C ASN A 651 -20.49 -90.98 130.54
N GLU A 652 -21.24 -89.93 130.90
CA GLU A 652 -21.95 -89.87 132.18
C GLU A 652 -22.93 -91.04 132.35
N THR A 653 -23.65 -91.38 131.28
CA THR A 653 -24.62 -92.49 131.29
C THR A 653 -23.92 -93.83 131.48
N ILE A 654 -22.75 -94.04 130.88
CA ILE A 654 -21.87 -95.19 131.14
C ILE A 654 -21.41 -95.21 132.61
N GLN A 655 -20.98 -94.08 133.18
CA GLN A 655 -20.60 -94.03 134.60
C GLN A 655 -21.77 -94.32 135.56
N LYS A 656 -22.99 -93.88 135.20
CA LYS A 656 -24.23 -94.23 135.91
C LYS A 656 -24.54 -95.73 135.76
N LEU A 657 -24.28 -96.33 134.60
CA LEU A 657 -24.42 -97.77 134.35
C LEU A 657 -23.42 -98.62 135.16
N ALA A 658 -22.15 -98.20 135.25
CA ALA A 658 -21.13 -98.90 136.06
C ALA A 658 -21.50 -98.93 137.55
N LYS A 659 -22.17 -97.88 138.06
CA LYS A 659 -22.74 -97.88 139.41
C LYS A 659 -23.95 -98.82 139.52
N ALA A 660 -24.67 -99.09 138.43
CA ALA A 660 -25.80 -100.03 138.42
C ALA A 660 -25.37 -101.51 138.59
N ASP A 661 -24.11 -101.87 138.31
CA ASP A 661 -23.55 -103.18 138.69
C ASP A 661 -23.26 -103.26 140.20
N GLN A 662 -22.75 -102.18 140.82
CA GLN A 662 -22.59 -102.11 142.28
C GLN A 662 -23.95 -102.12 143.00
N VAL A 663 -24.94 -101.41 142.47
CA VAL A 663 -26.32 -101.45 142.97
C VAL A 663 -26.92 -102.84 142.78
N ARG A 664 -26.71 -103.52 141.63
CA ARG A 664 -27.13 -104.93 141.47
C ARG A 664 -26.40 -105.88 142.41
N ALA A 665 -25.11 -105.72 142.68
CA ALA A 665 -24.40 -106.54 143.67
C ALA A 665 -24.95 -106.33 145.09
N ARG A 666 -25.27 -105.09 145.46
CA ARG A 666 -25.87 -104.72 146.75
C ARG A 666 -27.32 -105.17 146.87
N MET A 667 -28.08 -105.11 145.76
CA MET A 667 -29.40 -105.71 145.60
C MET A 667 -29.30 -107.22 145.79
N HIS A 668 -28.45 -107.93 145.05
CA HIS A 668 -28.21 -109.37 145.22
C HIS A 668 -27.66 -109.77 146.60
N GLN A 669 -27.12 -108.84 147.40
CA GLN A 669 -26.75 -109.10 148.79
C GLN A 669 -27.93 -108.89 149.74
N LEU A 670 -28.68 -107.79 149.58
CA LEU A 670 -29.95 -107.58 150.28
C LEU A 670 -30.98 -108.67 149.94
N GLU A 671 -31.05 -109.12 148.69
CA GLU A 671 -31.86 -110.25 148.23
C GLU A 671 -31.38 -111.57 148.85
N ARG A 672 -30.09 -111.76 149.11
CA ARG A 672 -29.57 -112.97 149.80
C ARG A 672 -29.84 -112.95 151.28
N ASP A 673 -29.74 -111.80 151.93
CA ASP A 673 -30.05 -111.66 153.36
C ASP A 673 -31.58 -111.66 153.59
N LEU A 674 -32.34 -111.07 152.67
CA LEU A 674 -33.77 -111.27 152.53
C LEU A 674 -34.09 -112.73 152.21
N LEU A 675 -33.32 -113.45 151.38
CA LEU A 675 -33.54 -114.88 151.13
C LEU A 675 -33.27 -115.72 152.37
N LYS A 676 -32.38 -115.32 153.28
CA LYS A 676 -32.16 -116.00 154.56
C LYS A 676 -33.35 -115.81 155.49
N GLU A 677 -33.78 -114.56 155.74
CA GLU A 677 -34.95 -114.35 156.60
C GLU A 677 -36.24 -114.84 155.93
N GLN A 678 -36.35 -114.77 154.60
CA GLN A 678 -37.43 -115.43 153.85
C GLN A 678 -37.35 -116.93 153.98
N THR A 679 -36.23 -117.63 153.73
CA THR A 679 -36.17 -119.10 153.92
C THR A 679 -36.38 -119.52 155.38
N LYS A 680 -36.17 -118.63 156.34
CA LYS A 680 -36.45 -118.85 157.77
C LYS A 680 -37.95 -118.67 158.10
N THR A 681 -38.62 -117.64 157.57
CA THR A 681 -40.09 -117.49 157.64
C THR A 681 -40.82 -118.45 156.70
N ARG A 682 -40.15 -118.94 155.66
CA ARG A 682 -40.71 -119.81 154.61
C ARG A 682 -40.44 -121.28 154.88
N ALA A 683 -39.42 -121.64 155.69
CA ALA A 683 -39.45 -122.91 156.43
C ALA A 683 -40.62 -122.99 157.43
N LEU A 684 -41.29 -121.86 157.71
CA LEU A 684 -42.52 -121.74 158.51
C LEU A 684 -43.75 -121.35 157.66
N MET A 685 -43.66 -121.34 156.32
CA MET A 685 -44.77 -121.00 155.41
C MET A 685 -44.85 -121.85 154.12
N ASP A 686 -43.81 -122.59 153.73
CA ASP A 686 -43.84 -123.63 152.68
C ASP A 686 -44.45 -124.96 153.17
N GLU A 687 -45.12 -124.94 154.33
CA GLU A 687 -46.30 -125.81 154.50
C GLU A 687 -47.46 -125.39 153.56
N LEU A 688 -47.41 -124.19 152.94
CA LEU A 688 -48.40 -123.66 151.98
C LEU A 688 -47.81 -122.87 150.75
N GLU A 689 -47.54 -123.61 149.67
CA GLU A 689 -47.82 -123.25 148.25
C GLU A 689 -47.03 -122.15 147.47
N THR A 690 -47.22 -122.08 146.13
CA THR A 690 -46.23 -121.63 145.11
C THR A 690 -46.73 -120.53 144.07
N PRO A 691 -46.32 -120.38 142.76
CA PRO A 691 -45.48 -119.21 142.32
C PRO A 691 -45.77 -118.45 140.96
N MET A 692 -45.02 -117.35 140.64
CA MET A 692 -44.40 -116.96 139.31
C MET A 692 -45.08 -116.07 138.16
N ASN A 693 -44.75 -114.74 138.05
CA ASN A 693 -44.09 -113.92 136.94
C ASN A 693 -44.67 -113.43 135.51
N VAL A 694 -44.14 -112.28 134.92
CA VAL A 694 -43.86 -111.87 133.45
C VAL A 694 -44.69 -110.78 132.58
N HIS A 695 -44.28 -110.37 131.30
CA HIS A 695 -44.38 -109.03 130.55
C HIS A 695 -45.00 -108.88 129.06
N ARG A 696 -44.96 -107.68 128.33
CA ARG A 696 -44.42 -107.36 126.89
C ARG A 696 -45.20 -106.56 125.70
N TRP A 697 -44.52 -105.73 124.82
CA TRP A 697 -44.62 -105.48 123.27
C TRP A 697 -44.96 -104.13 122.40
N ARG A 698 -45.16 -104.14 121.02
CA ARG A 698 -44.70 -103.14 119.90
C ARG A 698 -45.47 -103.06 118.49
N ILE A 699 -45.41 -102.00 117.58
CA ILE A 699 -45.50 -102.02 116.01
C ILE A 699 -44.99 -100.78 115.09
N LEU A 700 -45.51 -100.37 113.86
CA LEU A 700 -44.79 -99.70 112.65
C LEU A 700 -45.56 -98.85 111.49
N GLU A 701 -44.82 -98.17 110.53
CA GLU A 701 -45.05 -97.70 109.05
C GLU A 701 -45.92 -96.42 108.59
N SER A 702 -45.93 -95.69 107.40
CA SER A 702 -45.27 -95.49 106.01
C SER A 702 -45.55 -94.01 105.39
N SER A 703 -45.48 -93.40 104.14
CA SER A 703 -45.27 -93.56 102.61
C SER A 703 -45.09 -92.16 101.78
N ASP A 704 -44.95 -92.06 100.40
CA ASP A 704 -44.65 -90.78 99.55
C ASP A 704 -45.03 -90.73 97.97
N PRO A 705 -45.25 -89.56 97.22
CA PRO A 705 -45.64 -89.46 95.76
C PRO A 705 -44.99 -88.37 94.80
N LYS A 706 -44.17 -88.70 93.75
CA LYS A 706 -43.42 -87.66 92.93
C LYS A 706 -43.27 -87.81 91.38
N ARG A 707 -44.18 -88.49 90.64
CA ARG A 707 -43.89 -88.91 89.23
C ARG A 707 -44.47 -88.03 88.08
N PHE A 708 -45.35 -87.07 88.34
CA PHE A 708 -46.15 -86.40 87.29
C PHE A 708 -45.46 -85.19 86.63
N ASP A 709 -44.88 -84.29 87.44
CA ASP A 709 -44.47 -82.94 87.00
C ASP A 709 -43.43 -82.92 85.87
N LYS A 710 -42.55 -83.93 85.82
CA LYS A 710 -41.47 -84.01 84.82
C LYS A 710 -41.98 -84.16 83.37
N ILE A 711 -43.22 -84.60 83.17
CA ILE A 711 -43.81 -84.73 81.82
C ILE A 711 -44.21 -83.35 81.26
N ILE A 712 -44.67 -82.44 82.11
CA ILE A 712 -45.09 -81.09 81.71
C ILE A 712 -43.89 -80.27 81.23
N GLN A 713 -42.73 -80.42 81.89
CA GLN A 713 -41.51 -79.67 81.60
C GLN A 713 -40.90 -79.97 80.21
N ILE A 714 -41.12 -81.16 79.65
CA ILE A 714 -40.57 -81.55 78.35
C ILE A 714 -41.31 -80.83 77.19
N ASN A 715 -42.63 -80.69 77.30
CA ASN A 715 -43.46 -80.09 76.25
C ASN A 715 -43.28 -78.56 76.10
N SER A 716 -42.82 -77.84 77.14
CA SER A 716 -42.54 -76.40 77.03
C SER A 716 -41.26 -76.12 76.25
N LEU A 717 -40.21 -76.92 76.47
CA LEU A 717 -38.90 -76.77 75.82
C LEU A 717 -38.99 -77.02 74.31
N GLN A 718 -39.78 -78.01 73.87
CA GLN A 718 -39.97 -78.27 72.44
C GLN A 718 -40.61 -77.09 71.69
N LYS A 719 -41.55 -76.36 72.30
CA LYS A 719 -42.16 -75.17 71.69
C LYS A 719 -41.20 -73.99 71.55
N GLN A 720 -40.28 -73.81 72.51
CA GLN A 720 -39.27 -72.76 72.44
C GLN A 720 -38.22 -73.02 71.34
N LEU A 721 -37.89 -74.29 71.09
CA LEU A 721 -36.87 -74.68 70.11
C LEU A 721 -37.33 -74.42 68.66
N VAL A 722 -38.59 -74.73 68.35
CA VAL A 722 -39.20 -74.40 67.03
C VAL A 722 -39.17 -72.89 66.78
N ALA A 723 -39.62 -72.09 67.76
CA ALA A 723 -39.69 -70.63 67.64
C ALA A 723 -38.33 -69.92 67.46
N MET A 724 -37.20 -70.57 67.78
CA MET A 724 -35.87 -70.08 67.42
C MET A 724 -35.42 -70.54 66.02
N SER A 725 -35.82 -71.74 65.57
CA SER A 725 -35.57 -72.22 64.21
C SER A 725 -36.22 -71.32 63.16
N ASP A 726 -37.44 -70.83 63.43
CA ASP A 726 -38.15 -69.90 62.55
C ASP A 726 -37.47 -68.52 62.47
N LYS A 727 -36.80 -68.10 63.56
CA LYS A 727 -36.03 -66.83 63.57
C LYS A 727 -34.72 -66.94 62.80
N VAL A 728 -33.99 -68.04 62.95
CA VAL A 728 -32.73 -68.27 62.21
C VAL A 728 -32.99 -68.31 60.71
N THR A 729 -34.02 -69.04 60.27
CA THR A 729 -34.39 -69.11 58.85
C THR A 729 -34.88 -67.77 58.28
N GLN A 730 -35.56 -66.94 59.07
CA GLN A 730 -35.86 -65.55 58.67
C GLN A 730 -34.60 -64.69 58.53
N THR A 731 -33.61 -64.81 59.43
CA THR A 731 -32.35 -64.05 59.29
C THR A 731 -31.50 -64.50 58.11
N ASP A 732 -31.44 -65.81 57.82
CA ASP A 732 -30.68 -66.32 56.67
C ASP A 732 -31.27 -65.85 55.33
N LEU A 733 -32.61 -65.80 55.22
CA LEU A 733 -33.28 -65.26 54.03
C LEU A 733 -32.93 -63.78 53.80
N LEU A 734 -32.93 -62.98 54.88
CA LEU A 734 -32.62 -61.56 54.86
C LEU A 734 -31.13 -61.31 54.51
N VAL A 735 -30.22 -62.20 54.92
CA VAL A 735 -28.81 -62.17 54.48
C VAL A 735 -28.71 -62.42 52.98
N GLN A 736 -29.38 -63.45 52.44
CA GLN A 736 -29.35 -63.76 51.00
C GLN A 736 -29.88 -62.60 50.13
N GLU A 737 -30.92 -61.90 50.57
CA GLU A 737 -31.40 -60.68 49.88
C GLU A 737 -30.34 -59.56 49.88
N LYS A 738 -29.63 -59.35 50.99
CA LYS A 738 -28.56 -58.34 51.07
C LYS A 738 -27.32 -58.70 50.27
N GLU A 739 -26.92 -59.98 50.25
CA GLU A 739 -25.82 -60.46 49.40
C GLU A 739 -26.15 -60.27 47.91
N LYS A 740 -27.39 -60.56 47.50
CA LYS A 740 -27.83 -60.36 46.12
C LYS A 740 -27.78 -58.88 45.72
N VAL A 741 -28.31 -57.98 46.54
CA VAL A 741 -28.23 -56.52 46.30
C VAL A 741 -26.79 -56.03 46.29
N TYR A 742 -25.90 -56.58 47.13
CA TYR A 742 -24.47 -56.25 47.12
C TYR A 742 -23.77 -56.69 45.84
N VAL A 743 -24.07 -57.88 45.31
CA VAL A 743 -23.57 -58.34 44.00
C VAL A 743 -24.13 -57.48 42.85
N GLU A 744 -25.40 -57.09 42.90
CA GLU A 744 -26.00 -56.20 41.92
C GLU A 744 -25.36 -54.80 41.95
N LEU A 745 -25.12 -54.20 43.13
CA LEU A 745 -24.36 -52.95 43.25
C LEU A 745 -22.93 -53.09 42.71
N LYS A 746 -22.23 -54.18 43.05
CA LYS A 746 -20.86 -54.44 42.56
C LYS A 746 -20.83 -54.55 41.04
N ASN A 747 -21.85 -55.15 40.42
CA ASN A 747 -22.00 -55.23 38.96
C ASN A 747 -22.38 -53.90 38.30
N VAL A 748 -22.96 -52.94 39.03
CA VAL A 748 -23.19 -51.56 38.56
C VAL A 748 -21.90 -50.74 38.68
N ILE A 749 -21.22 -50.79 39.83
CA ILE A 749 -19.96 -50.04 40.07
C ILE A 749 -18.87 -50.47 39.08
N SER A 750 -18.73 -51.77 38.82
CA SER A 750 -17.78 -52.29 37.81
C SER A 750 -18.18 -52.03 36.35
N ARG A 751 -19.31 -51.34 36.10
CA ARG A 751 -19.73 -50.82 34.80
C ARG A 751 -19.68 -49.29 34.71
N GLN A 752 -19.39 -48.59 35.79
CA GLN A 752 -19.12 -47.16 35.74
C GLN A 752 -17.66 -46.94 35.27
N PRO A 753 -17.41 -46.03 34.32
CA PRO A 753 -16.05 -45.67 33.94
C PRO A 753 -15.32 -45.05 35.15
N GLY A 754 -14.08 -45.47 35.39
CA GLY A 754 -13.25 -44.89 36.45
C GLY A 754 -12.77 -43.48 36.10
N PRO A 755 -12.24 -42.70 37.07
CA PRO A 755 -11.79 -41.33 36.85
C PRO A 755 -10.79 -41.17 35.69
N GLU A 756 -9.88 -42.14 35.52
CA GLU A 756 -8.92 -42.20 34.41
C GLU A 756 -9.58 -42.19 33.02
N VAL A 757 -10.80 -42.73 32.90
CA VAL A 757 -11.57 -42.76 31.65
C VAL A 757 -12.25 -41.40 31.41
N GLU A 758 -12.66 -40.70 32.46
CA GLU A 758 -13.23 -39.35 32.35
C GLU A 758 -12.15 -38.31 32.02
N GLU A 759 -10.93 -38.46 32.58
CA GLU A 759 -9.74 -37.71 32.14
C GLU A 759 -9.37 -38.02 30.68
N GLN A 760 -9.39 -39.29 30.27
CA GLN A 760 -9.18 -39.67 28.87
C GLN A 760 -10.25 -39.06 27.94
N ILE A 761 -11.52 -39.03 28.35
CA ILE A 761 -12.59 -38.36 27.60
C ILE A 761 -12.31 -36.86 27.49
N LEU A 762 -11.83 -36.19 28.55
CA LEU A 762 -11.44 -34.78 28.51
C LEU A 762 -10.29 -34.54 27.50
N VAL A 763 -9.25 -35.38 27.54
CA VAL A 763 -8.12 -35.33 26.60
C VAL A 763 -8.57 -35.61 25.16
N TYR A 764 -9.46 -36.57 24.93
CA TYR A 764 -10.02 -36.84 23.60
C TYR A 764 -10.92 -35.70 23.10
N GLN A 765 -11.72 -35.05 23.96
CA GLN A 765 -12.48 -33.86 23.59
C GLN A 765 -11.58 -32.68 23.21
N GLN A 766 -10.48 -32.47 23.95
CA GLN A 766 -9.48 -31.45 23.64
C GLN A 766 -8.79 -31.74 22.30
N THR A 767 -8.33 -32.98 22.12
CA THR A 767 -7.73 -33.46 20.86
C THR A 767 -8.69 -33.34 19.67
N LEU A 768 -9.98 -33.62 19.87
CA LEU A 768 -11.02 -33.45 18.85
C LEU A 768 -11.22 -31.98 18.49
N LYS A 769 -11.28 -31.06 19.47
CA LYS A 769 -11.35 -29.61 19.21
C LYS A 769 -10.17 -29.13 18.37
N ASP A 770 -8.95 -29.56 18.70
CA ASP A 770 -7.76 -29.13 17.96
C ASP A 770 -7.66 -29.80 16.57
N LYS A 771 -8.18 -31.02 16.40
CA LYS A 771 -8.36 -31.61 15.06
C LYS A 771 -9.42 -30.90 14.23
N VAL A 772 -10.51 -30.41 14.84
CA VAL A 772 -11.50 -29.57 14.17
C VAL A 772 -10.90 -28.22 13.77
N LYS A 773 -10.06 -27.58 14.60
CA LYS A 773 -9.30 -26.37 14.21
C LYS A 773 -8.35 -26.65 13.05
N GLN A 774 -7.61 -27.76 13.08
CA GLN A 774 -6.71 -28.16 11.98
C GLN A 774 -7.48 -28.40 10.67
N LEU A 775 -8.65 -29.04 10.73
CA LEU A 775 -9.53 -29.19 9.57
C LEU A 775 -10.11 -27.85 9.07
N ALA A 776 -10.45 -26.92 9.97
CA ALA A 776 -10.90 -25.58 9.59
C ALA A 776 -9.80 -24.80 8.85
N ALA A 777 -8.57 -24.80 9.38
CA ALA A 777 -7.41 -24.19 8.72
C ALA A 777 -7.11 -24.84 7.37
N MET A 778 -7.08 -26.18 7.31
CA MET A 778 -6.84 -26.93 6.06
C MET A 778 -7.95 -26.70 5.01
N ASN A 779 -9.20 -26.53 5.43
CA ASN A 779 -10.30 -26.13 4.53
C ASN A 779 -10.15 -24.69 4.03
N GLN A 780 -9.59 -23.79 4.85
CA GLN A 780 -9.33 -22.40 4.48
C GLN A 780 -8.16 -22.30 3.47
N GLU A 781 -7.08 -23.07 3.70
CA GLU A 781 -6.00 -23.28 2.74
C GLU A 781 -6.53 -23.90 1.43
N LEU A 782 -7.36 -24.95 1.52
CA LEU A 782 -7.98 -25.59 0.35
C LEU A 782 -8.86 -24.60 -0.45
N SER A 783 -9.63 -23.75 0.23
CA SER A 783 -10.42 -22.69 -0.42
C SER A 783 -9.52 -21.68 -1.13
N MET A 784 -8.41 -21.27 -0.51
CA MET A 784 -7.44 -20.37 -1.12
C MET A 784 -6.75 -21.01 -2.34
N TYR A 785 -6.43 -22.31 -2.30
CA TYR A 785 -5.92 -23.06 -3.45
C TYR A 785 -6.97 -23.21 -4.56
N ILE A 786 -8.26 -23.39 -4.24
CA ILE A 786 -9.35 -23.41 -5.22
C ILE A 786 -9.47 -22.05 -5.93
N GLU A 787 -9.36 -20.95 -5.19
CA GLU A 787 -9.40 -19.59 -5.73
C GLU A 787 -8.15 -19.26 -6.58
N GLN A 788 -6.97 -19.71 -6.15
CA GLN A 788 -5.73 -19.62 -6.95
C GLN A 788 -5.79 -20.45 -8.23
N VAL A 789 -6.41 -21.64 -8.19
CA VAL A 789 -6.67 -22.45 -9.40
C VAL A 789 -7.72 -21.78 -10.30
N ALA A 790 -8.67 -21.02 -9.74
CA ALA A 790 -9.61 -20.23 -10.52
C ALA A 790 -8.92 -19.03 -11.21
N SER A 791 -8.01 -18.32 -10.53
CA SER A 791 -7.24 -17.22 -11.14
C SER A 791 -6.32 -17.74 -12.26
N PHE A 792 -5.60 -18.84 -12.03
CA PHE A 792 -4.77 -19.46 -13.08
C PHE A 792 -5.60 -19.94 -14.29
N LYS A 793 -6.82 -20.47 -14.08
CA LYS A 793 -7.74 -20.80 -15.20
C LYS A 793 -8.18 -19.56 -15.97
N TYR A 794 -8.42 -18.45 -15.30
CA TYR A 794 -8.77 -17.17 -15.94
C TYR A 794 -7.59 -16.59 -16.74
N GLU A 795 -6.38 -16.61 -16.19
CA GLU A 795 -5.14 -16.18 -16.86
C GLU A 795 -4.84 -17.03 -18.10
N ILE A 796 -4.98 -18.36 -18.00
CA ILE A 796 -4.86 -19.26 -19.15
C ILE A 796 -5.89 -18.91 -20.24
N GLY A 797 -7.15 -18.67 -19.87
CA GLY A 797 -8.21 -18.28 -20.81
C GLY A 797 -7.95 -16.93 -21.51
N ASP A 798 -7.38 -15.95 -20.82
CA ASP A 798 -6.98 -14.68 -21.44
C ASP A 798 -5.72 -14.83 -22.32
N ILE A 799 -4.76 -15.67 -21.93
CA ILE A 799 -3.61 -16.04 -22.77
C ILE A 799 -4.08 -16.77 -24.04
N GLU A 800 -5.04 -17.69 -23.95
CA GLU A 800 -5.66 -18.34 -25.10
C GLU A 800 -6.42 -17.34 -25.98
N GLN A 801 -7.15 -16.39 -25.41
CA GLN A 801 -7.76 -15.30 -26.18
C GLN A 801 -6.70 -14.43 -26.88
N LYS A 802 -5.60 -14.09 -26.22
CA LYS A 802 -4.49 -13.30 -26.78
C LYS A 802 -3.81 -14.07 -27.92
N MET A 803 -3.56 -15.36 -27.76
CA MET A 803 -3.07 -16.26 -28.80
C MET A 803 -4.06 -16.34 -29.99
N ALA A 804 -5.36 -16.50 -29.74
CA ALA A 804 -6.37 -16.55 -30.79
C ALA A 804 -6.51 -15.20 -31.56
N LYS A 805 -6.40 -14.07 -30.85
CA LYS A 805 -6.34 -12.72 -31.46
C LYS A 805 -5.09 -12.57 -32.32
N MET A 806 -3.92 -12.95 -31.81
CA MET A 806 -2.63 -12.89 -32.53
C MET A 806 -2.61 -13.82 -33.75
N ASN A 807 -3.13 -15.04 -33.65
CA ASN A 807 -3.23 -15.97 -34.77
C ASN A 807 -4.21 -15.46 -35.85
N LYS A 808 -5.34 -14.85 -35.46
CA LYS A 808 -6.24 -14.14 -36.41
C LYS A 808 -5.53 -12.98 -37.13
N VAL A 809 -4.66 -12.23 -36.46
CA VAL A 809 -3.84 -11.18 -37.09
C VAL A 809 -2.80 -11.77 -38.03
N TRP A 810 -2.11 -12.84 -37.63
CA TRP A 810 -1.14 -13.54 -38.47
C TRP A 810 -1.79 -14.14 -39.74
N MET A 811 -2.93 -14.81 -39.61
CA MET A 811 -3.70 -15.35 -40.74
C MET A 811 -4.18 -14.25 -41.70
N ARG A 812 -4.59 -13.07 -41.20
CA ARG A 812 -4.90 -11.90 -42.05
C ARG A 812 -3.65 -11.40 -42.79
N LYS A 813 -2.48 -11.38 -42.13
CA LYS A 813 -1.21 -10.97 -42.75
C LYS A 813 -0.77 -11.95 -43.84
N MET A 814 -0.89 -13.25 -43.58
CA MET A 814 -0.61 -14.34 -44.55
C MET A 814 -1.61 -14.38 -45.71
N LYS A 815 -2.88 -13.99 -45.50
CA LYS A 815 -3.84 -13.81 -46.60
C LYS A 815 -3.43 -12.64 -47.50
N LYS A 816 -3.10 -11.47 -46.92
CA LYS A 816 -2.61 -10.31 -47.67
C LYS A 816 -1.32 -10.59 -48.45
N THR A 817 -0.36 -11.35 -47.93
CA THR A 817 0.86 -11.70 -48.68
C THR A 817 0.63 -12.77 -49.75
N ARG A 818 -0.46 -13.54 -49.70
CA ARG A 818 -0.90 -14.38 -50.84
C ARG A 818 -1.64 -13.54 -51.90
N GLU A 819 -2.48 -12.60 -51.48
CA GLU A 819 -3.19 -11.65 -52.35
C GLU A 819 -2.27 -10.60 -53.02
N LEU A 820 -1.00 -10.54 -52.61
CA LEU A 820 0.06 -9.74 -53.24
C LEU A 820 1.03 -10.56 -54.12
N ASN A 821 0.88 -11.90 -54.13
CA ASN A 821 1.73 -12.84 -54.87
C ASN A 821 0.91 -13.65 -55.92
N GLN A 822 -0.25 -13.11 -56.33
CA GLN A 822 -1.09 -13.56 -57.44
C GLN A 822 -1.39 -12.38 -58.36
#